data_AF-F7W8A9-F1
#
_entry.id   AF-F7W8A9-F1
#
_cell.length_a   1.000
_cell.length_b   1.000
_cell.length_c   1.000
_cell.angle_alpha   90.00
_cell.angle_beta   90.00
_cell.angle_gamma   90.00
#
_symmetry.space_group_name_H-M   'P 1'
#
loop_
_entity.id
_entity.type
_entity.pdbx_description
1 polymer ?
#
loop_
_entity_poly.entity_id
_entity_poly.type
_entity_poly.pdbx_seq_one_letter_code
_entity_poly.pdbx_strand_id
1 'polypeptide(L)'
;MPSRSSSSRLDAGPLNSNPPNVPPPAGAAHEHAPAQPSGLRQSYTVSSSYSSISDFERGGGGDEDNGAGPSGGGDRTVRFGAAPNERTGLLSREHGHGTFTAARGTMSPSNASDADSLPGFAFDTPTDTDLDFSAYDSEPASPANGEGPASGKPKKRKSWKRHLSSRITTQKINTSRDLARRHGVKDTPGMYLSYYLPVLVWAREYSWSYFKGDFIAALTVAGMYVPMALSLADNLAHVPAINGLYSFVWNPLVYALLGSCPAMIVGPEAAGSLLVGTAVKASVDLGRGGDEDGVLHAKICGIVAGMAGAMVFAAGVARLGFLDSVLSRPFLRGFISAIGVVIAVDQLIPELGLNHVVAKHPGVGHGSSVEKLRFIFGNLDKVHTLTAIVAGTSFLVIMVCREIKRRMQPRYPGVAYVPDRFLVVVLASFLAYWFEWDKKGVAVLGTVEAASHQTFKFRWPFQPSNMQLMRDSMGTSFLIALLGFFESSVAAKSISSSEPFAGVQLSANRELVALGAANFVGACFMSLPAFGGYGRSKVNKATGGKTPMSSIILSLLTLFTILFLLPYLYYLPKPVLSSLISVVAWSLIEECPHDITFFLRLRAWPELALMSIILLSTIFFSLTLGMAIGVGLSLLQVIRNATRPRIQILGRIPGTNRFENAEFFSDSPDRLEFIDGCLIVKIPEPLTFANTGELKSRLRRLERYGTNEAHPALPRLRQEDSNKNIIFDVHGVTSMDGSGTQVLEEIVRGYRERGVRVFFSRVPGGRDSKDSEVWKMMERSGIVELVGGEGHFVSDVGDALKMTEVEGEE
;
A
#
# COMPACT_ATOMS: atom_id res chain seq x y z
N MET A 1 -10.91 62.35 52.19
CA MET A 1 -10.17 63.64 52.10
C MET A 1 -9.92 63.95 50.62
N PRO A 2 -9.81 65.24 50.22
CA PRO A 2 -10.88 65.79 49.38
C PRO A 2 -10.46 66.74 48.23
N SER A 3 -11.47 67.38 47.60
CA SER A 3 -11.46 68.72 46.94
C SER A 3 -10.74 68.87 45.59
N ARG A 4 -11.16 69.76 44.66
CA ARG A 4 -12.36 70.64 44.44
C ARG A 4 -12.43 70.92 42.91
N SER A 5 -13.58 71.12 42.22
CA SER A 5 -14.54 72.25 42.22
C SER A 5 -13.92 73.60 41.76
N SER A 6 -14.60 74.52 41.03
CA SER A 6 -16.01 74.63 40.58
C SER A 6 -16.23 75.83 39.60
N SER A 7 -17.47 76.01 39.08
CA SER A 7 -18.09 77.25 38.49
C SER A 7 -17.58 77.82 37.15
N SER A 8 -18.38 78.50 36.28
CA SER A 8 -19.87 78.61 36.16
C SER A 8 -20.36 79.31 34.85
N ARG A 9 -21.28 78.66 34.13
CA ARG A 9 -22.59 79.16 33.60
C ARG A 9 -22.78 80.66 33.19
N LEU A 10 -23.10 80.95 31.90
CA LEU A 10 -24.41 81.46 31.36
C LEU A 10 -24.36 82.26 30.00
N ASP A 11 -25.26 81.87 29.08
CA ASP A 11 -26.13 82.62 28.13
C ASP A 11 -25.71 83.56 26.95
N ALA A 12 -26.49 83.40 25.86
CA ALA A 12 -26.97 84.36 24.81
C ALA A 12 -26.10 84.75 23.57
N GLY A 13 -26.79 84.97 22.43
CA GLY A 13 -26.32 85.57 21.14
C GLY A 13 -27.20 86.78 20.74
N PRO A 14 -27.43 87.16 19.44
CA PRO A 14 -27.13 86.49 18.15
C PRO A 14 -26.68 87.41 16.95
N LEU A 15 -26.74 86.89 15.70
CA LEU A 15 -26.87 87.55 14.36
C LEU A 15 -25.67 88.15 13.54
N ASN A 16 -25.10 87.32 12.65
CA ASN A 16 -25.13 87.38 11.15
C ASN A 16 -24.41 88.48 10.28
N SER A 17 -23.55 88.04 9.33
CA SER A 17 -23.26 88.69 8.00
C SER A 17 -22.50 87.74 7.03
N ASN A 18 -22.47 88.03 5.70
CA ASN A 18 -22.09 87.13 4.57
C ASN A 18 -21.63 87.96 3.32
N PRO A 19 -21.37 87.47 2.06
CA PRO A 19 -20.93 86.16 1.48
C PRO A 19 -19.58 86.31 0.67
N PRO A 20 -19.40 86.18 -0.68
CA PRO A 20 -19.67 85.10 -1.70
C PRO A 20 -18.47 84.71 -2.65
N ASN A 21 -18.49 83.53 -3.33
CA ASN A 21 -18.13 83.36 -4.78
C ASN A 21 -18.42 81.93 -5.35
N VAL A 22 -18.51 81.74 -6.69
CA VAL A 22 -19.30 80.63 -7.33
C VAL A 22 -18.66 79.95 -8.63
N PRO A 23 -19.33 79.29 -9.65
CA PRO A 23 -18.97 77.95 -10.20
C PRO A 23 -18.61 77.88 -11.74
N PRO A 24 -18.59 76.68 -12.43
CA PRO A 24 -19.76 76.24 -13.26
C PRO A 24 -19.94 74.70 -13.56
N PRO A 25 -21.07 74.24 -14.19
CA PRO A 25 -21.35 72.84 -14.62
C PRO A 25 -21.89 72.63 -16.09
N ALA A 26 -22.04 71.38 -16.60
CA ALA A 26 -23.10 70.89 -17.55
C ALA A 26 -22.83 69.49 -18.23
N GLY A 27 -23.88 68.76 -18.69
CA GLY A 27 -23.80 67.64 -19.68
C GLY A 27 -24.80 66.46 -19.48
N ALA A 28 -25.37 65.87 -20.56
CA ALA A 28 -26.35 64.75 -20.50
C ALA A 28 -26.53 63.93 -21.82
N ALA A 29 -27.16 62.74 -21.73
CA ALA A 29 -27.94 61.97 -22.75
C ALA A 29 -27.50 60.50 -23.12
N HIS A 30 -28.50 59.60 -23.11
CA HIS A 30 -28.79 58.40 -23.95
C HIS A 30 -27.91 57.11 -24.04
N GLU A 31 -28.63 55.97 -23.86
CA GLU A 31 -28.68 54.73 -24.68
C GLU A 31 -27.92 53.39 -24.41
N HIS A 32 -28.76 52.33 -24.44
CA HIS A 32 -28.63 50.92 -24.87
C HIS A 32 -27.74 49.82 -24.20
N ALA A 33 -28.48 48.79 -23.76
CA ALA A 33 -28.22 47.33 -23.84
C ALA A 33 -27.29 46.63 -22.80
N PRO A 34 -27.76 45.54 -22.13
CA PRO A 34 -26.94 44.68 -21.28
C PRO A 34 -26.37 43.48 -22.05
N ALA A 35 -25.15 43.04 -21.67
CA ALA A 35 -24.51 41.85 -22.22
C ALA A 35 -24.15 40.81 -21.13
N GLN A 36 -25.12 39.95 -20.80
CA GLN A 36 -24.85 38.59 -20.30
C GLN A 36 -25.31 37.59 -21.37
N PRO A 37 -24.70 36.40 -21.43
CA PRO A 37 -25.34 35.28 -20.74
C PRO A 37 -24.40 34.39 -19.90
N SER A 38 -25.03 33.46 -19.17
CA SER A 38 -24.49 32.28 -18.48
C SER A 38 -23.32 31.55 -19.16
N GLY A 39 -22.45 30.81 -18.46
CA GLY A 39 -22.46 30.42 -17.03
C GLY A 39 -21.73 29.08 -16.79
N LEU A 40 -22.01 28.44 -15.64
CA LEU A 40 -21.49 27.13 -15.15
C LEU A 40 -20.02 27.04 -14.68
N ARG A 41 -19.86 26.39 -13.51
CA ARG A 41 -18.71 25.59 -13.02
C ARG A 41 -17.28 26.15 -13.17
N GLN A 42 -16.72 26.63 -12.06
CA GLN A 42 -15.51 26.01 -11.46
C GLN A 42 -15.60 26.06 -9.93
N SER A 43 -15.12 25.01 -9.25
CA SER A 43 -15.09 24.89 -7.79
C SER A 43 -13.65 24.74 -7.30
N TYR A 44 -13.12 25.75 -6.62
CA TYR A 44 -11.79 25.71 -5.99
C TYR A 44 -11.92 25.41 -4.50
N THR A 45 -11.16 24.43 -4.01
CA THR A 45 -11.04 24.11 -2.58
C THR A 45 -9.98 24.99 -1.92
N VAL A 46 -10.27 25.46 -0.71
CA VAL A 46 -9.46 26.44 0.02
C VAL A 46 -8.27 25.76 0.72
N SER A 47 -7.10 26.41 0.70
CA SER A 47 -5.92 26.00 1.45
C SER A 47 -5.99 26.46 2.90
N SER A 48 -5.61 25.61 3.85
CA SER A 48 -5.55 25.93 5.29
C SER A 48 -4.22 26.60 5.65
N SER A 49 -4.24 27.62 6.51
CA SER A 49 -3.01 28.27 7.02
C SER A 49 -3.23 29.08 8.31
N TYR A 50 -2.31 28.90 9.26
CA TYR A 50 -2.02 29.70 10.47
C TYR A 50 -2.99 29.70 11.66
N SER A 51 -2.49 30.28 12.77
CA SER A 51 -2.63 29.75 14.13
C SER A 51 -2.31 30.78 15.24
N SER A 52 -3.09 30.78 16.33
CA SER A 52 -2.77 31.37 17.66
C SER A 52 -3.86 30.91 18.65
N ILE A 53 -3.60 30.24 19.80
CA ILE A 53 -2.81 30.55 21.02
C ILE A 53 -3.68 31.16 22.14
N SER A 54 -3.46 30.72 23.40
CA SER A 54 -4.04 31.21 24.69
C SER A 54 -5.56 31.07 24.89
N ASP A 55 -6.11 30.85 26.10
CA ASP A 55 -5.53 30.56 27.43
C ASP A 55 -6.56 29.88 28.38
N PHE A 56 -6.10 29.39 29.55
CA PHE A 56 -6.74 29.18 30.89
C PHE A 56 -8.27 28.91 31.04
N GLU A 57 -8.80 28.26 32.10
CA GLU A 57 -8.39 27.22 33.08
C GLU A 57 -9.64 26.96 34.00
N ARG A 58 -9.67 25.84 34.75
CA ARG A 58 -10.50 25.57 35.98
C ARG A 58 -12.02 25.37 35.89
N GLY A 59 -12.48 24.49 36.79
CA GLY A 59 -13.87 24.39 37.29
C GLY A 59 -14.77 23.49 36.43
N GLY A 60 -15.65 22.65 36.98
CA GLY A 60 -15.95 22.36 38.39
C GLY A 60 -17.41 21.93 38.51
N GLY A 61 -17.71 20.76 39.07
CA GLY A 61 -19.08 20.24 39.17
C GLY A 61 -19.90 20.85 40.32
N GLY A 62 -21.22 20.64 40.30
CA GLY A 62 -22.12 21.02 41.40
C GLY A 62 -23.54 21.39 40.96
N ASP A 63 -24.40 20.38 40.84
CA ASP A 63 -25.70 20.22 41.50
C ASP A 63 -26.83 21.29 41.45
N GLU A 64 -28.04 20.76 41.17
CA GLU A 64 -29.35 21.02 41.81
C GLU A 64 -30.07 22.40 41.74
N ASP A 65 -31.03 22.45 40.80
CA ASP A 65 -32.50 22.46 41.06
C ASP A 65 -33.25 23.77 41.44
N ASN A 66 -34.58 23.71 41.24
CA ASN A 66 -35.68 24.60 41.64
C ASN A 66 -35.87 25.98 40.96
N GLY A 67 -37.01 26.12 40.26
CA GLY A 67 -38.11 26.86 40.89
C GLY A 67 -38.78 28.03 40.15
N ALA A 68 -39.98 27.78 39.61
CA ALA A 68 -41.13 28.70 39.45
C ALA A 68 -41.07 29.96 38.53
N GLY A 69 -42.19 30.22 37.84
CA GLY A 69 -42.55 31.54 37.25
C GLY A 69 -43.34 32.42 38.24
N PRO A 70 -44.06 33.49 37.81
CA PRO A 70 -45.22 33.34 36.91
C PRO A 70 -45.61 34.56 36.00
N SER A 71 -46.79 34.49 35.38
CA SER A 71 -47.60 35.57 34.73
C SER A 71 -47.16 36.14 33.36
N GLY A 72 -48.05 36.60 32.47
CA GLY A 72 -49.52 36.48 32.45
C GLY A 72 -50.25 37.37 31.39
N GLY A 73 -51.22 36.81 30.65
CA GLY A 73 -51.98 37.47 29.55
C GLY A 73 -51.36 37.22 28.15
N GLY A 74 -52.07 37.12 27.02
CA GLY A 74 -53.47 37.38 26.61
C GLY A 74 -53.44 38.03 25.20
N ASP A 75 -54.22 37.69 24.18
CA ASP A 75 -55.52 37.00 24.12
C ASP A 75 -55.77 36.15 22.84
N ARG A 76 -56.63 35.14 22.97
CA ARG A 76 -57.53 34.40 22.02
C ARG A 76 -57.39 34.36 20.47
N THR A 77 -57.42 33.10 19.96
CA THR A 77 -58.37 32.54 18.91
C THR A 77 -58.22 32.91 17.40
N VAL A 78 -58.67 32.15 16.37
CA VAL A 78 -59.28 30.78 16.25
C VAL A 78 -59.15 30.14 14.83
N ARG A 79 -58.85 28.83 14.79
CA ARG A 79 -59.21 27.72 13.83
C ARG A 79 -59.17 27.81 12.28
N PHE A 80 -58.79 26.63 11.73
CA PHE A 80 -59.30 25.90 10.54
C PHE A 80 -59.01 26.39 9.11
N GLY A 81 -58.60 25.42 8.26
CA GLY A 81 -59.25 25.24 6.95
C GLY A 81 -58.47 24.52 5.84
N ALA A 82 -58.79 23.25 5.60
CA ALA A 82 -58.83 22.52 4.31
C ALA A 82 -57.63 22.51 3.31
N ALA A 83 -57.38 21.33 2.75
CA ALA A 83 -56.82 21.15 1.40
C ALA A 83 -57.95 21.02 0.36
N PRO A 84 -57.65 21.11 -0.95
CA PRO A 84 -58.09 20.03 -1.84
C PRO A 84 -57.07 19.62 -2.92
N ASN A 85 -57.36 18.50 -3.60
CA ASN A 85 -56.66 17.97 -4.77
C ASN A 85 -57.34 18.40 -6.10
N GLU A 86 -56.74 17.96 -7.23
CA GLU A 86 -57.39 17.52 -8.50
C GLU A 86 -57.17 18.34 -9.81
N ARG A 87 -56.44 17.69 -10.75
CA ARG A 87 -56.82 17.33 -12.14
C ARG A 87 -56.93 18.35 -13.32
N THR A 88 -56.04 18.11 -14.30
CA THR A 88 -56.34 17.84 -15.75
C THR A 88 -56.54 18.98 -16.78
N GLY A 89 -55.98 18.78 -18.00
CA GLY A 89 -56.15 19.58 -19.23
C GLY A 89 -54.79 19.98 -19.87
N LEU A 90 -54.22 19.46 -20.97
CA LEU A 90 -54.63 18.71 -22.20
C LEU A 90 -54.73 19.61 -23.46
N LEU A 91 -54.21 19.09 -24.60
CA LEU A 91 -54.03 19.65 -25.96
C LEU A 91 -52.63 20.22 -26.26
N SER A 92 -52.06 20.20 -27.48
CA SER A 92 -51.92 19.18 -28.56
C SER A 92 -51.71 19.86 -29.93
N ARG A 93 -50.54 19.67 -30.57
CA ARG A 93 -50.28 19.79 -32.03
C ARG A 93 -48.83 19.33 -32.29
N GLU A 94 -48.44 18.30 -33.05
CA GLU A 94 -48.98 17.52 -34.18
C GLU A 94 -48.69 18.08 -35.59
N HIS A 95 -47.87 17.35 -36.35
CA HIS A 95 -47.93 17.01 -37.79
C HIS A 95 -46.63 16.22 -38.14
N GLY A 96 -46.59 15.20 -39.01
CA GLY A 96 -47.68 14.45 -39.64
C GLY A 96 -47.37 14.04 -41.08
N HIS A 97 -47.03 12.77 -41.33
CA HIS A 97 -47.21 12.06 -42.62
C HIS A 97 -46.97 10.54 -42.46
N GLY A 98 -47.68 9.73 -43.24
CA GLY A 98 -47.56 8.27 -43.28
C GLY A 98 -48.64 7.63 -44.16
N THR A 99 -48.63 6.30 -44.31
CA THR A 99 -49.65 5.51 -45.04
C THR A 99 -49.83 4.10 -44.46
N PHE A 100 -51.05 3.57 -44.58
CA PHE A 100 -51.48 2.19 -44.25
C PHE A 100 -50.95 1.15 -45.30
N THR A 101 -51.16 -0.18 -45.26
CA THR A 101 -52.31 -0.97 -44.76
C THR A 101 -52.01 -2.49 -44.54
N ALA A 102 -52.67 -3.10 -43.54
CA ALA A 102 -53.26 -4.47 -43.48
C ALA A 102 -52.54 -5.78 -43.96
N ALA A 103 -52.23 -6.64 -42.97
CA ALA A 103 -52.80 -8.00 -42.72
C ALA A 103 -52.53 -9.26 -43.60
N ARG A 104 -52.32 -10.40 -42.90
CA ARG A 104 -52.22 -11.84 -43.33
C ARG A 104 -51.03 -12.20 -44.26
N GLY A 105 -50.30 -13.32 -44.12
CA GLY A 105 -50.16 -14.31 -43.03
C GLY A 105 -50.44 -15.78 -43.40
N THR A 106 -49.41 -16.65 -43.46
CA THR A 106 -49.51 -18.14 -43.50
C THR A 106 -48.17 -18.86 -43.22
N MET A 107 -48.24 -19.94 -42.41
CA MET A 107 -47.49 -21.23 -42.45
C MET A 107 -45.95 -21.32 -42.45
N SER A 108 -45.44 -22.08 -41.46
CA SER A 108 -44.19 -22.89 -41.51
C SER A 108 -44.45 -24.28 -42.13
N PRO A 109 -43.42 -25.02 -42.56
CA PRO A 109 -42.84 -26.14 -41.76
C PRO A 109 -41.33 -25.93 -41.49
N SER A 110 -40.61 -26.58 -40.54
CA SER A 110 -40.42 -28.04 -40.23
C SER A 110 -39.66 -28.79 -41.35
N ASN A 111 -38.71 -29.72 -41.15
CA ASN A 111 -38.17 -30.46 -39.99
C ASN A 111 -36.70 -30.88 -40.31
N ALA A 112 -35.72 -30.90 -39.37
CA ALA A 112 -35.32 -31.95 -38.40
C ALA A 112 -34.28 -32.98 -38.91
N SER A 113 -33.69 -33.78 -38.00
CA SER A 113 -32.55 -34.74 -38.13
C SER A 113 -31.19 -34.12 -38.52
N ASP A 114 -30.05 -34.32 -37.83
CA ASP A 114 -29.44 -35.42 -37.04
C ASP A 114 -28.59 -36.40 -37.88
N ALA A 115 -27.27 -36.44 -37.63
CA ALA A 115 -26.42 -37.63 -37.55
C ALA A 115 -24.91 -37.32 -37.35
N ASP A 116 -24.24 -38.17 -36.58
CA ASP A 116 -22.84 -38.14 -36.17
C ASP A 116 -21.77 -38.11 -37.29
N SER A 117 -20.60 -37.51 -37.01
CA SER A 117 -19.36 -38.30 -36.81
C SER A 117 -18.09 -37.47 -36.52
N LEU A 118 -17.27 -38.00 -35.61
CA LEU A 118 -15.81 -37.77 -35.47
C LEU A 118 -15.11 -39.07 -35.94
N PRO A 119 -13.76 -39.14 -36.14
CA PRO A 119 -12.71 -38.18 -35.80
C PRO A 119 -11.68 -37.90 -36.94
N GLY A 120 -10.67 -37.06 -36.69
CA GLY A 120 -9.46 -37.00 -37.53
C GLY A 120 -8.45 -35.90 -37.17
N PHE A 121 -7.20 -36.29 -36.85
CA PHE A 121 -6.04 -35.38 -36.80
C PHE A 121 -5.29 -35.43 -38.15
N ALA A 122 -4.93 -34.26 -38.71
CA ALA A 122 -3.79 -34.09 -39.62
C ALA A 122 -3.44 -32.59 -39.75
N PHE A 123 -2.33 -32.27 -40.43
CA PHE A 123 -1.69 -30.95 -40.42
C PHE A 123 -1.54 -30.32 -41.82
N ASP A 124 -1.64 -29.00 -41.83
CA ASP A 124 -0.98 -28.03 -42.72
C ASP A 124 -1.40 -27.78 -44.19
N THR A 125 -1.08 -26.55 -44.62
CA THR A 125 -1.13 -25.96 -45.98
C THR A 125 -2.48 -25.81 -46.71
N PRO A 126 -2.81 -24.56 -47.09
CA PRO A 126 -3.47 -24.26 -48.35
C PRO A 126 -2.60 -23.37 -49.26
N THR A 127 -2.48 -23.74 -50.53
CA THR A 127 -1.95 -22.88 -51.61
C THR A 127 -3.11 -22.22 -52.37
N ASP A 128 -2.98 -20.94 -52.72
CA ASP A 128 -3.98 -20.23 -53.52
C ASP A 128 -4.12 -20.82 -54.94
N THR A 129 -5.36 -20.89 -55.44
CA THR A 129 -5.67 -20.77 -56.88
C THR A 129 -7.06 -20.15 -57.03
N ASP A 130 -7.17 -19.07 -57.80
CA ASP A 130 -8.42 -18.39 -58.15
C ASP A 130 -9.26 -19.15 -59.18
N LEU A 131 -10.50 -18.71 -59.41
CA LEU A 131 -11.31 -18.68 -60.67
C LEU A 131 -12.83 -18.57 -60.30
N ASP A 132 -13.69 -17.77 -60.93
CA ASP A 132 -13.51 -16.54 -61.73
C ASP A 132 -14.88 -15.82 -61.98
N PHE A 133 -14.84 -14.70 -62.71
CA PHE A 133 -15.88 -14.16 -63.64
C PHE A 133 -17.11 -13.37 -63.14
N SER A 134 -16.95 -12.02 -63.13
CA SER A 134 -17.79 -11.04 -63.89
C SER A 134 -19.28 -10.79 -63.46
N ALA A 135 -19.98 -9.73 -63.90
CA ALA A 135 -19.69 -8.63 -64.84
C ALA A 135 -20.59 -7.38 -64.57
N TYR A 136 -20.21 -6.20 -65.12
CA TYR A 136 -20.98 -4.95 -65.47
C TYR A 136 -22.28 -4.56 -64.70
N ASP A 137 -22.59 -3.31 -64.35
CA ASP A 137 -22.03 -1.95 -64.61
C ASP A 137 -22.64 -0.97 -63.55
N SER A 138 -22.51 0.38 -63.49
CA SER A 138 -21.85 1.47 -64.25
C SER A 138 -21.73 2.74 -63.34
N GLU A 139 -21.22 3.87 -63.85
CA GLU A 139 -21.24 5.21 -63.17
C GLU A 139 -22.15 6.23 -63.92
N PRO A 140 -22.42 7.43 -63.34
CA PRO A 140 -21.51 8.55 -63.62
C PRO A 140 -21.31 9.63 -62.52
N ALA A 141 -20.06 10.10 -62.43
CA ALA A 141 -19.61 11.50 -62.32
C ALA A 141 -19.83 12.37 -61.05
N SER A 142 -18.72 12.99 -60.63
CA SER A 142 -18.64 14.39 -60.14
C SER A 142 -17.25 14.98 -60.47
N PRO A 143 -17.09 16.31 -60.62
CA PRO A 143 -16.05 16.90 -61.49
C PRO A 143 -14.67 17.14 -60.84
N ALA A 144 -13.71 17.59 -61.67
CA ALA A 144 -12.27 17.52 -61.42
C ALA A 144 -11.55 18.89 -61.30
N ASN A 145 -10.29 18.84 -60.81
CA ASN A 145 -9.08 19.63 -61.12
C ASN A 145 -7.94 18.95 -60.32
N GLY A 146 -6.76 18.59 -60.84
CA GLY A 146 -5.71 19.43 -61.45
C GLY A 146 -4.71 19.85 -60.34
N GLU A 147 -3.40 19.52 -60.33
CA GLU A 147 -2.48 18.90 -61.30
C GLU A 147 -1.46 17.93 -60.60
N GLY A 148 -0.43 17.41 -61.29
CA GLY A 148 0.58 16.46 -60.76
C GLY A 148 1.99 17.04 -60.55
N PRO A 149 3.09 16.24 -60.47
CA PRO A 149 3.18 14.77 -60.61
C PRO A 149 4.09 14.00 -59.58
N ALA A 150 4.03 12.66 -59.66
CA ALA A 150 5.08 11.65 -59.39
C ALA A 150 5.88 11.61 -58.05
N SER A 151 5.66 10.55 -57.24
CA SER A 151 6.66 9.46 -57.04
C SER A 151 6.22 8.40 -56.01
N GLY A 152 6.85 7.21 -56.02
CA GLY A 152 7.03 6.35 -54.83
C GLY A 152 5.85 5.52 -54.26
N LYS A 153 5.63 4.31 -54.80
CA LYS A 153 5.07 3.17 -54.00
C LYS A 153 6.25 2.50 -53.23
N PRO A 154 6.06 1.94 -52.00
CA PRO A 154 5.27 0.71 -51.86
C PRO A 154 4.38 0.51 -50.60
N LYS A 155 3.31 -0.23 -50.91
CA LYS A 155 2.34 -1.03 -50.12
C LYS A 155 2.68 -1.57 -48.70
N LYS A 156 1.58 -1.85 -47.97
CA LYS A 156 1.31 -2.99 -47.06
C LYS A 156 2.09 -3.18 -45.72
N ARG A 157 3.20 -2.49 -45.39
CA ARG A 157 3.95 -2.80 -44.13
C ARG A 157 3.31 -2.32 -42.79
N LYS A 158 2.16 -1.64 -42.80
CA LYS A 158 1.47 -1.14 -41.58
C LYS A 158 0.32 -2.03 -41.05
N SER A 159 -0.20 -2.98 -41.82
CA SER A 159 -1.41 -3.73 -41.44
C SER A 159 -1.18 -4.71 -40.27
N TRP A 160 -0.16 -5.58 -40.38
CA TRP A 160 0.08 -6.63 -39.38
C TRP A 160 0.39 -6.07 -37.97
N LYS A 161 1.10 -4.93 -37.87
CA LYS A 161 1.30 -4.23 -36.59
C LYS A 161 -0.02 -3.81 -35.92
N ARG A 162 -1.05 -3.46 -36.71
CA ARG A 162 -2.37 -3.08 -36.20
C ARG A 162 -3.12 -4.31 -35.66
N HIS A 163 -3.13 -5.43 -36.39
CA HIS A 163 -3.68 -6.71 -35.91
C HIS A 163 -2.96 -7.25 -34.67
N LEU A 164 -1.63 -7.14 -34.60
CA LEU A 164 -0.88 -7.55 -33.41
C LEU A 164 -1.21 -6.66 -32.21
N SER A 165 -1.35 -5.34 -32.43
CA SER A 165 -1.76 -4.41 -31.37
C SER A 165 -3.17 -4.69 -30.82
N SER A 166 -4.13 -5.09 -31.68
CA SER A 166 -5.50 -5.39 -31.24
C SER A 166 -5.65 -6.73 -30.51
N ARG A 167 -4.69 -7.67 -30.66
CA ARG A 167 -4.62 -8.87 -29.82
C ARG A 167 -3.92 -8.65 -28.47
N ILE A 168 -3.16 -7.56 -28.31
CA ILE A 168 -2.44 -7.22 -27.07
C ILE A 168 -3.24 -6.23 -26.19
N THR A 169 -4.21 -5.49 -26.76
CA THR A 169 -5.14 -4.64 -26.01
C THR A 169 -6.10 -5.46 -25.15
N THR A 170 -5.76 -5.62 -23.87
CA THR A 170 -6.67 -6.12 -22.83
C THR A 170 -7.87 -5.18 -22.70
N GLN A 171 -9.04 -5.69 -22.32
CA GLN A 171 -10.28 -4.90 -22.17
C GLN A 171 -10.11 -3.62 -21.32
N LYS A 172 -9.28 -3.67 -20.27
CA LYS A 172 -8.91 -2.52 -19.42
C LYS A 172 -8.16 -1.39 -20.15
N ILE A 173 -7.42 -1.71 -21.22
CA ILE A 173 -6.71 -0.70 -22.03
C ILE A 173 -7.69 0.07 -22.92
N ASN A 174 -8.77 -0.59 -23.38
CA ASN A 174 -9.80 0.06 -24.16
C ASN A 174 -10.61 1.05 -23.30
N THR A 175 -11.04 0.65 -22.10
CA THR A 175 -11.72 1.57 -21.17
C THR A 175 -10.82 2.75 -20.73
N SER A 176 -9.53 2.54 -20.49
CA SER A 176 -8.60 3.66 -20.25
C SER A 176 -8.50 4.63 -21.44
N ARG A 177 -8.51 4.12 -22.68
CA ARG A 177 -8.47 4.94 -23.90
C ARG A 177 -9.74 5.72 -24.12
N ASP A 178 -10.90 5.10 -23.89
CA ASP A 178 -12.18 5.79 -24.04
C ASP A 178 -12.42 6.80 -22.91
N LEU A 179 -11.91 6.55 -21.70
CA LEU A 179 -11.85 7.55 -20.63
C LEU A 179 -10.96 8.74 -21.01
N ALA A 180 -9.74 8.49 -21.50
CA ALA A 180 -8.83 9.54 -21.95
C ALA A 180 -9.46 10.39 -23.06
N ARG A 181 -10.11 9.76 -24.05
CA ARG A 181 -10.88 10.43 -25.11
C ARG A 181 -12.04 11.28 -24.57
N ARG A 182 -12.85 10.74 -23.66
CA ARG A 182 -13.98 11.46 -23.02
C ARG A 182 -13.53 12.74 -22.29
N HIS A 183 -12.30 12.77 -21.79
CA HIS A 183 -11.71 13.92 -21.10
C HIS A 183 -10.69 14.71 -21.95
N GLY A 184 -10.61 14.48 -23.26
CA GLY A 184 -9.72 15.21 -24.18
C GLY A 184 -8.22 14.93 -23.99
N VAL A 185 -7.85 13.95 -23.16
CA VAL A 185 -6.46 13.59 -22.85
C VAL A 185 -5.87 12.74 -23.98
N LYS A 186 -4.70 13.12 -24.47
CA LYS A 186 -3.99 12.40 -25.55
C LYS A 186 -3.33 11.13 -24.99
N ASP A 187 -3.95 9.97 -25.22
CA ASP A 187 -3.34 8.65 -24.96
C ASP A 187 -1.99 8.52 -25.68
N THR A 188 -0.91 8.65 -24.92
CA THR A 188 0.47 8.75 -25.44
C THR A 188 1.30 7.65 -24.78
N PRO A 189 2.06 6.82 -25.52
CA PRO A 189 2.80 5.70 -24.91
C PRO A 189 3.80 6.12 -23.84
N GLY A 190 4.33 7.35 -23.90
CA GLY A 190 5.17 7.94 -22.85
C GLY A 190 4.49 8.03 -21.48
N MET A 191 3.15 8.21 -21.43
CA MET A 191 2.37 8.29 -20.18
C MET A 191 2.37 6.96 -19.42
N TYR A 192 2.22 5.84 -20.12
CA TYR A 192 2.38 4.51 -19.51
C TYR A 192 3.84 4.23 -19.17
N LEU A 193 4.80 4.68 -20.00
CA LEU A 193 6.21 4.49 -19.71
C LEU A 193 6.64 5.21 -18.42
N SER A 194 6.15 6.43 -18.16
CA SER A 194 6.39 7.16 -16.91
C SER A 194 5.79 6.51 -15.66
N TYR A 195 4.77 5.63 -15.80
CA TYR A 195 4.25 4.86 -14.66
C TYR A 195 5.21 3.73 -14.25
N TYR A 196 5.90 3.12 -15.21
CA TYR A 196 6.85 2.02 -15.01
C TYR A 196 8.31 2.49 -14.81
N LEU A 197 8.67 3.68 -15.28
CA LEU A 197 9.97 4.31 -15.10
C LEU A 197 9.80 5.66 -14.35
N PRO A 198 9.74 5.65 -13.00
CA PRO A 198 9.53 6.86 -12.21
C PRO A 198 10.54 7.99 -12.47
N VAL A 199 11.75 7.67 -12.95
CA VAL A 199 12.74 8.67 -13.40
C VAL A 199 12.19 9.62 -14.46
N LEU A 200 11.28 9.19 -15.34
CA LEU A 200 10.69 10.05 -16.36
C LEU A 200 9.72 11.10 -15.78
N VAL A 201 9.30 10.94 -14.52
CA VAL A 201 8.53 11.92 -13.75
C VAL A 201 9.48 12.75 -12.90
N TRP A 202 10.18 12.13 -11.94
CA TRP A 202 10.91 12.88 -10.91
C TRP A 202 12.07 13.71 -11.48
N ALA A 203 12.75 13.26 -12.54
CA ALA A 203 13.83 14.04 -13.16
C ALA A 203 13.33 15.28 -13.93
N ARG A 204 12.03 15.35 -14.26
CA ARG A 204 11.41 16.52 -14.90
C ARG A 204 10.86 17.52 -13.88
N GLU A 205 10.46 17.03 -12.71
CA GLU A 205 10.00 17.83 -11.57
C GLU A 205 11.17 18.25 -10.63
N TYR A 206 12.41 17.89 -10.96
CA TYR A 206 13.56 18.12 -10.10
C TYR A 206 13.98 19.60 -10.04
N SER A 207 13.76 20.23 -8.87
CA SER A 207 14.30 21.55 -8.57
C SER A 207 15.72 21.47 -7.99
N TRP A 208 16.62 22.31 -8.48
CA TRP A 208 17.97 22.52 -7.93
C TRP A 208 17.97 22.87 -6.43
N SER A 209 16.85 23.38 -5.89
CA SER A 209 16.70 23.59 -4.45
C SER A 209 16.82 22.30 -3.61
N TYR A 210 16.54 21.12 -4.19
CA TYR A 210 16.69 19.83 -3.51
C TYR A 210 18.13 19.33 -3.48
N PHE A 211 18.98 19.74 -4.44
CA PHE A 211 20.34 19.22 -4.59
C PHE A 211 21.20 19.37 -3.33
N LYS A 212 21.09 20.49 -2.60
CA LYS A 212 21.80 20.69 -1.33
C LYS A 212 21.40 19.66 -0.27
N GLY A 213 20.12 19.29 -0.21
CA GLY A 213 19.63 18.29 0.73
C GLY A 213 20.01 16.86 0.31
N ASP A 214 19.77 16.52 -0.95
CA ASP A 214 20.09 15.20 -1.50
C ASP A 214 21.59 14.90 -1.44
N PHE A 215 22.47 15.89 -1.73
CA PHE A 215 23.93 15.73 -1.65
C PHE A 215 24.44 15.53 -0.23
N ILE A 216 23.97 16.34 0.74
CA ILE A 216 24.42 16.28 2.12
C ILE A 216 23.89 15.01 2.82
N ALA A 217 22.67 14.59 2.49
CA ALA A 217 22.12 13.32 2.94
C ALA A 217 22.89 12.14 2.34
N ALA A 218 23.16 12.15 1.03
CA ALA A 218 23.99 11.13 0.38
C ALA A 218 25.40 11.04 0.98
N LEU A 219 26.06 12.18 1.27
CA LEU A 219 27.36 12.21 1.94
C LEU A 219 27.31 11.64 3.36
N THR A 220 26.26 11.96 4.12
CA THR A 220 26.08 11.45 5.50
C THR A 220 25.75 9.95 5.52
N VAL A 221 24.97 9.47 4.55
CA VAL A 221 24.69 8.04 4.35
C VAL A 221 25.95 7.32 3.89
N ALA A 222 26.68 7.84 2.90
CA ALA A 222 27.93 7.26 2.41
C ALA A 222 28.95 7.12 3.55
N GLY A 223 29.21 8.21 4.29
CA GLY A 223 30.17 8.23 5.39
C GLY A 223 29.92 7.20 6.49
N MET A 224 28.67 6.79 6.70
CA MET A 224 28.32 5.78 7.70
C MET A 224 28.19 4.36 7.11
N TYR A 225 27.70 4.22 5.87
CA TYR A 225 27.36 2.92 5.28
C TYR A 225 28.41 2.34 4.32
N VAL A 226 29.29 3.15 3.71
CA VAL A 226 30.41 2.64 2.92
C VAL A 226 31.37 1.81 3.78
N PRO A 227 31.82 2.27 4.97
CA PRO A 227 32.60 1.43 5.88
C PRO A 227 31.81 0.23 6.43
N MET A 228 30.50 0.38 6.62
CA MET A 228 29.64 -0.70 7.10
C MET A 228 29.53 -1.83 6.07
N ALA A 229 29.38 -1.53 4.78
CA ALA A 229 29.32 -2.54 3.73
C ALA A 229 30.63 -3.34 3.60
N LEU A 230 31.78 -2.69 3.78
CA LEU A 230 33.09 -3.36 3.87
C LEU A 230 33.11 -4.34 5.06
N SER A 231 32.65 -3.88 6.24
CA SER A 231 32.55 -4.70 7.44
C SER A 231 31.58 -5.88 7.30
N LEU A 232 30.43 -5.70 6.63
CA LEU A 232 29.44 -6.74 6.40
C LEU A 232 29.92 -7.83 5.42
N ALA A 233 30.63 -7.43 4.36
CA ALA A 233 31.23 -8.36 3.40
C ALA A 233 32.31 -9.23 4.07
N ASP A 234 33.23 -8.60 4.80
CA ASP A 234 34.34 -9.21 5.54
C ASP A 234 33.86 -10.13 6.68
N ASN A 235 33.20 -9.55 7.69
CA ASN A 235 32.99 -10.20 8.99
C ASN A 235 31.74 -11.10 9.03
N LEU A 236 30.77 -10.93 8.13
CA LEU A 236 29.49 -11.67 8.15
C LEU A 236 29.27 -12.54 6.89
N ALA A 237 29.64 -12.06 5.70
CA ALA A 237 29.49 -12.82 4.48
C ALA A 237 30.72 -13.67 4.10
N HIS A 238 31.89 -13.40 4.71
CA HIS A 238 33.18 -14.02 4.39
C HIS A 238 33.53 -13.90 2.89
N VAL A 239 33.24 -12.73 2.31
CA VAL A 239 33.57 -12.38 0.92
C VAL A 239 34.53 -11.19 0.90
N PRO A 240 35.32 -10.98 -0.18
CA PRO A 240 36.22 -9.83 -0.28
C PRO A 240 35.48 -8.51 -0.03
N ALA A 241 35.99 -7.69 0.89
CA ALA A 241 35.25 -6.56 1.45
C ALA A 241 34.66 -5.60 0.38
N ILE A 242 35.39 -5.40 -0.73
CA ILE A 242 34.96 -4.56 -1.87
C ILE A 242 33.60 -4.98 -2.47
N ASN A 243 33.20 -6.24 -2.37
CA ASN A 243 31.91 -6.74 -2.85
C ASN A 243 30.71 -6.11 -2.13
N GLY A 244 30.92 -5.62 -0.89
CA GLY A 244 29.96 -4.78 -0.21
C GLY A 244 29.77 -3.42 -0.91
N LEU A 245 30.87 -2.78 -1.34
CA LEU A 245 30.80 -1.49 -2.03
C LEU A 245 30.18 -1.59 -3.42
N TYR A 246 30.40 -2.69 -4.14
CA TYR A 246 29.73 -2.92 -5.44
C TYR A 246 28.20 -2.87 -5.31
N SER A 247 27.63 -3.31 -4.18
CA SER A 247 26.17 -3.22 -3.95
C SER A 247 25.69 -1.78 -3.76
N PHE A 248 26.50 -0.90 -3.15
CA PHE A 248 26.20 0.53 -3.01
C PHE A 248 26.50 1.35 -4.28
N VAL A 249 27.29 0.85 -5.22
CA VAL A 249 27.36 1.44 -6.57
C VAL A 249 26.10 1.08 -7.37
N TRP A 250 25.82 -0.21 -7.59
CA TRP A 250 24.81 -0.60 -8.56
C TRP A 250 23.38 -0.53 -8.05
N ASN A 251 23.10 -0.95 -6.82
CA ASN A 251 21.72 -1.11 -6.38
C ASN A 251 21.01 0.24 -6.09
N PRO A 252 21.63 1.25 -5.43
CA PRO A 252 21.06 2.59 -5.34
C PRO A 252 20.82 3.24 -6.70
N LEU A 253 21.74 3.06 -7.65
CA LEU A 253 21.64 3.64 -8.99
C LEU A 253 20.45 3.06 -9.75
N VAL A 254 20.32 1.73 -9.82
CA VAL A 254 19.19 1.07 -10.49
C VAL A 254 17.86 1.33 -9.77
N TYR A 255 17.87 1.35 -8.43
CA TYR A 255 16.67 1.69 -7.66
C TYR A 255 16.23 3.14 -7.89
N ALA A 256 17.14 4.11 -8.02
CA ALA A 256 16.77 5.50 -8.30
C ALA A 256 16.05 5.69 -9.65
N LEU A 257 16.25 4.77 -10.59
CA LEU A 257 15.59 4.78 -11.90
C LEU A 257 14.20 4.13 -11.90
N LEU A 258 14.01 3.08 -11.08
CA LEU A 258 12.84 2.19 -11.12
C LEU A 258 11.93 2.25 -9.89
N GLY A 259 12.47 2.66 -8.74
CA GLY A 259 11.80 2.64 -7.44
C GLY A 259 10.71 3.71 -7.30
N SER A 260 9.68 3.39 -6.50
CA SER A 260 8.54 4.26 -6.23
C SER A 260 8.57 4.94 -4.85
N CYS A 261 9.57 4.68 -4.00
CA CYS A 261 9.79 5.41 -2.74
C CYS A 261 10.98 6.39 -2.84
N PRO A 262 10.77 7.72 -2.98
CA PRO A 262 11.83 8.66 -3.33
C PRO A 262 12.99 8.79 -2.34
N ALA A 263 12.76 8.52 -1.05
CA ALA A 263 13.76 8.66 0.01
C ALA A 263 14.42 7.33 0.42
N MET A 264 14.03 6.20 -0.19
CA MET A 264 14.60 4.89 0.14
C MET A 264 16.03 4.76 -0.42
N ILE A 265 16.93 4.29 0.45
CA ILE A 265 18.29 3.89 0.09
C ILE A 265 18.34 2.35 0.02
N VAL A 266 18.73 1.80 -1.14
CA VAL A 266 19.06 0.38 -1.31
C VAL A 266 20.56 0.16 -0.99
N GLY A 267 20.97 -1.07 -0.72
CA GLY A 267 22.28 -1.39 -0.14
C GLY A 267 22.23 -2.65 0.74
N PRO A 268 23.38 -3.18 1.18
CA PRO A 268 23.46 -4.46 1.87
C PRO A 268 22.95 -4.35 3.32
N GLU A 269 22.55 -5.48 3.87
CA GLU A 269 21.94 -5.63 5.21
C GLU A 269 22.66 -6.75 5.96
N ALA A 270 22.75 -6.66 7.30
CA ALA A 270 23.51 -7.62 8.11
C ALA A 270 22.98 -9.05 8.00
N ALA A 271 21.66 -9.24 8.11
CA ALA A 271 21.05 -10.57 8.03
C ALA A 271 21.17 -11.20 6.64
N GLY A 272 21.02 -10.42 5.56
CA GLY A 272 21.29 -10.87 4.19
C GLY A 272 22.76 -11.25 3.97
N SER A 273 23.69 -10.49 4.56
CA SER A 273 25.14 -10.78 4.49
C SER A 273 25.50 -12.06 5.24
N LEU A 274 24.96 -12.26 6.45
CA LEU A 274 25.14 -13.49 7.22
C LEU A 274 24.63 -14.72 6.46
N LEU A 275 23.47 -14.61 5.79
CA LEU A 275 22.95 -15.69 4.96
C LEU A 275 23.86 -16.00 3.77
N VAL A 276 24.46 -15.00 3.11
CA VAL A 276 25.54 -15.24 2.12
C VAL A 276 26.70 -16.02 2.75
N GLY A 277 27.14 -15.64 3.94
CA GLY A 277 28.18 -16.36 4.69
C GLY A 277 27.85 -17.83 4.92
N THR A 278 26.59 -18.16 5.23
CA THR A 278 26.18 -19.57 5.36
C THR A 278 26.20 -20.34 4.02
N ALA A 279 25.87 -19.71 2.88
CA ALA A 279 25.97 -20.34 1.56
C ALA A 279 27.43 -20.49 1.07
N VAL A 280 28.29 -19.51 1.41
CA VAL A 280 29.75 -19.59 1.21
C VAL A 280 30.31 -20.77 2.01
N LYS A 281 30.08 -20.80 3.33
CA LYS A 281 30.56 -21.87 4.19
C LYS A 281 30.05 -23.25 3.75
N ALA A 282 28.76 -23.41 3.47
CA ALA A 282 28.21 -24.67 2.99
C ALA A 282 28.85 -25.16 1.67
N SER A 283 29.39 -24.25 0.85
CA SER A 283 30.13 -24.62 -0.36
C SER A 283 31.58 -25.06 -0.06
N VAL A 284 32.21 -24.51 0.97
CA VAL A 284 33.53 -24.93 1.49
C VAL A 284 33.43 -26.27 2.23
N ASP A 285 32.43 -26.43 3.10
CA ASP A 285 32.12 -27.70 3.81
C ASP A 285 31.84 -28.85 2.81
N LEU A 286 31.36 -28.54 1.59
CA LEU A 286 31.18 -29.49 0.47
C LEU A 286 32.45 -29.67 -0.41
N GLY A 287 33.61 -29.19 0.04
CA GLY A 287 34.92 -29.42 -0.59
C GLY A 287 35.14 -28.69 -1.92
N ARG A 288 34.40 -27.62 -2.22
CA ARG A 288 34.45 -26.94 -3.54
C ARG A 288 35.49 -25.83 -3.68
N GLY A 289 36.17 -25.49 -2.59
CA GLY A 289 37.24 -24.51 -2.48
C GLY A 289 37.73 -24.45 -1.04
N GLY A 290 38.85 -23.77 -0.78
CA GLY A 290 39.31 -23.49 0.59
C GLY A 290 38.76 -22.17 1.12
N ASP A 291 38.85 -21.96 2.44
CA ASP A 291 38.37 -20.74 3.13
C ASP A 291 38.97 -19.43 2.58
N GLU A 292 40.13 -19.49 1.92
CA GLU A 292 40.82 -18.33 1.35
C GLU A 292 40.50 -18.07 -0.15
N ASP A 293 39.63 -18.86 -0.80
CA ASP A 293 39.22 -18.61 -2.20
C ASP A 293 38.20 -17.46 -2.29
N GLY A 294 38.70 -16.24 -2.09
CA GLY A 294 37.92 -15.00 -2.22
C GLY A 294 37.25 -14.83 -3.60
N VAL A 295 37.73 -15.51 -4.66
CA VAL A 295 37.11 -15.47 -6.00
C VAL A 295 35.88 -16.38 -6.05
N LEU A 296 35.94 -17.58 -5.47
CA LEU A 296 34.79 -18.46 -5.29
C LEU A 296 33.77 -17.85 -4.34
N HIS A 297 34.20 -17.26 -3.23
CA HIS A 297 33.32 -16.64 -2.24
C HIS A 297 32.57 -15.44 -2.86
N ALA A 298 33.28 -14.58 -3.59
CA ALA A 298 32.67 -13.52 -4.42
C ALA A 298 31.70 -14.07 -5.49
N LYS A 299 31.97 -15.26 -6.04
CA LYS A 299 31.14 -15.89 -7.08
C LYS A 299 29.84 -16.43 -6.49
N ILE A 300 29.91 -17.09 -5.33
CA ILE A 300 28.74 -17.55 -4.57
C ILE A 300 27.87 -16.35 -4.17
N CYS A 301 28.49 -15.27 -3.68
CA CYS A 301 27.83 -14.01 -3.36
C CYS A 301 27.01 -13.46 -4.54
N GLY A 302 27.61 -13.34 -5.73
CA GLY A 302 26.93 -12.92 -6.95
C GLY A 302 25.81 -13.87 -7.40
N ILE A 303 25.98 -15.19 -7.23
CA ILE A 303 24.92 -16.17 -7.53
C ILE A 303 23.73 -15.99 -6.57
N VAL A 304 23.99 -15.89 -5.26
CA VAL A 304 22.95 -15.70 -4.23
C VAL A 304 22.18 -14.39 -4.44
N ALA A 305 22.90 -13.28 -4.65
CA ALA A 305 22.28 -11.98 -4.94
C ALA A 305 21.47 -12.02 -6.25
N GLY A 306 21.98 -12.69 -7.27
CA GLY A 306 21.31 -12.86 -8.57
C GLY A 306 20.02 -13.67 -8.42
N MET A 307 20.07 -14.82 -7.76
CA MET A 307 18.91 -15.67 -7.50
C MET A 307 17.85 -14.94 -6.68
N ALA A 308 18.24 -14.28 -5.59
CA ALA A 308 17.31 -13.51 -4.76
C ALA A 308 16.67 -12.37 -5.56
N GLY A 309 17.47 -11.63 -6.33
CA GLY A 309 16.99 -10.58 -7.24
C GLY A 309 16.02 -11.11 -8.30
N ALA A 310 16.30 -12.27 -8.91
CA ALA A 310 15.43 -12.91 -9.89
C ALA A 310 14.10 -13.38 -9.29
N MET A 311 14.10 -13.94 -8.07
CA MET A 311 12.88 -14.32 -7.35
C MET A 311 12.01 -13.10 -7.03
N VAL A 312 12.62 -12.02 -6.52
CA VAL A 312 11.93 -10.76 -6.19
C VAL A 312 11.41 -10.06 -7.44
N PHE A 313 12.17 -10.05 -8.54
CA PHE A 313 11.73 -9.55 -9.84
C PHE A 313 10.55 -10.34 -10.40
N ALA A 314 10.64 -11.68 -10.38
CA ALA A 314 9.56 -12.57 -10.84
C ALA A 314 8.29 -12.38 -10.01
N ALA A 315 8.40 -12.23 -8.69
CA ALA A 315 7.27 -11.90 -7.81
C ALA A 315 6.62 -10.56 -8.17
N GLY A 316 7.41 -9.54 -8.52
CA GLY A 316 6.92 -8.24 -9.00
C GLY A 316 6.16 -8.34 -10.33
N VAL A 317 6.72 -9.07 -11.30
CA VAL A 317 6.08 -9.35 -12.60
C VAL A 317 4.78 -10.15 -12.45
N ALA A 318 4.79 -11.16 -11.58
CA ALA A 318 3.62 -11.97 -11.21
C ALA A 318 2.61 -11.22 -10.30
N ARG A 319 2.89 -9.96 -9.94
CA ARG A 319 2.06 -9.08 -9.12
C ARG A 319 1.81 -9.56 -7.68
N LEU A 320 2.75 -10.31 -7.12
CA LEU A 320 2.71 -10.83 -5.74
C LEU A 320 2.93 -9.75 -4.67
N GLY A 321 3.08 -8.48 -5.05
CA GLY A 321 3.11 -7.35 -4.11
C GLY A 321 1.83 -7.16 -3.30
N PHE A 322 0.78 -7.96 -3.52
CA PHE A 322 -0.33 -8.05 -2.56
C PHE A 322 0.12 -8.60 -1.19
N LEU A 323 1.22 -9.38 -1.11
CA LEU A 323 1.77 -9.82 0.18
C LEU A 323 2.23 -8.63 1.06
N ASP A 324 2.44 -7.44 0.48
CA ASP A 324 2.69 -6.24 1.28
C ASP A 324 1.45 -5.84 2.11
N SER A 325 0.22 -6.03 1.64
CA SER A 325 -0.98 -5.62 2.41
C SER A 325 -1.19 -6.43 3.69
N VAL A 326 -0.53 -7.59 3.80
CA VAL A 326 -0.46 -8.45 4.99
C VAL A 326 0.35 -7.78 6.12
N LEU A 327 1.27 -6.88 5.79
CA LEU A 327 2.15 -6.20 6.76
C LEU A 327 1.38 -5.11 7.50
N SER A 328 0.68 -5.53 8.55
CA SER A 328 -0.11 -4.70 9.47
C SER A 328 0.78 -3.73 10.26
N ARG A 329 0.22 -2.60 10.73
CA ARG A 329 0.98 -1.65 11.58
C ARG A 329 1.58 -2.30 12.84
N PRO A 330 0.88 -3.18 13.58
CA PRO A 330 1.47 -3.91 14.71
C PRO A 330 2.62 -4.83 14.31
N PHE A 331 2.53 -5.53 13.17
CA PHE A 331 3.65 -6.32 12.63
C PHE A 331 4.87 -5.43 12.39
N LEU A 332 4.69 -4.31 11.68
CA LEU A 332 5.78 -3.37 11.35
C LEU A 332 6.46 -2.85 12.62
N ARG A 333 5.69 -2.49 13.67
CA ARG A 333 6.25 -1.99 14.93
C ARG A 333 6.95 -3.06 15.76
N GLY A 334 6.38 -4.26 15.86
CA GLY A 334 7.03 -5.39 16.52
C GLY A 334 8.38 -5.70 15.87
N PHE A 335 8.41 -5.80 14.54
CA PHE A 335 9.60 -6.13 13.75
C PHE A 335 10.69 -5.04 13.81
N ILE A 336 10.34 -3.75 13.61
CA ILE A 336 11.30 -2.63 13.74
C ILE A 336 11.92 -2.57 15.14
N SER A 337 11.11 -2.78 16.19
CA SER A 337 11.58 -2.78 17.57
C SER A 337 12.53 -3.93 17.85
N ALA A 338 12.19 -5.13 17.33
CA ALA A 338 13.00 -6.32 17.49
C ALA A 338 14.35 -6.19 16.78
N ILE A 339 14.36 -5.69 15.55
CA ILE A 339 15.59 -5.34 14.82
C ILE A 339 16.42 -4.33 15.62
N GLY A 340 15.80 -3.31 16.22
CA GLY A 340 16.47 -2.36 17.11
C GLY A 340 17.19 -3.03 18.28
N VAL A 341 16.53 -3.97 18.97
CA VAL A 341 17.15 -4.71 20.10
C VAL A 341 18.24 -5.67 19.62
N VAL A 342 17.99 -6.46 18.56
CA VAL A 342 18.97 -7.42 18.02
C VAL A 342 20.24 -6.70 17.56
N ILE A 343 20.11 -5.60 16.79
CA ILE A 343 21.26 -4.83 16.32
C ILE A 343 22.04 -4.26 17.51
N ALA A 344 21.37 -3.71 18.52
CA ALA A 344 22.03 -3.16 19.71
C ALA A 344 22.85 -4.24 20.46
N VAL A 345 22.30 -5.45 20.64
CA VAL A 345 23.02 -6.57 21.25
C VAL A 345 24.21 -7.01 20.39
N ASP A 346 24.03 -7.11 19.08
CA ASP A 346 25.08 -7.53 18.15
C ASP A 346 26.23 -6.51 18.05
N GLN A 347 25.99 -5.23 18.37
CA GLN A 347 27.03 -4.20 18.42
C GLN A 347 27.86 -4.21 19.72
N LEU A 348 27.29 -4.63 20.85
CA LEU A 348 28.03 -4.68 22.12
C LEU A 348 29.28 -5.56 22.04
N ILE A 349 29.29 -6.60 21.19
CA ILE A 349 30.44 -7.49 21.01
C ILE A 349 31.67 -6.74 20.42
N PRO A 350 31.60 -6.10 19.23
CA PRO A 350 32.69 -5.28 18.71
C PRO A 350 32.93 -3.98 19.47
N GLU A 351 31.93 -3.34 20.09
CA GLU A 351 32.14 -2.18 20.97
C GLU A 351 33.01 -2.51 22.19
N LEU A 352 32.86 -3.72 22.76
CA LEU A 352 33.70 -4.23 23.85
C LEU A 352 34.99 -4.92 23.38
N GLY A 353 35.20 -5.06 22.07
CA GLY A 353 36.37 -5.72 21.48
C GLY A 353 36.39 -7.26 21.62
N LEU A 354 35.27 -7.86 22.00
CA LEU A 354 35.16 -9.30 22.32
C LEU A 354 35.17 -10.23 21.08
N ASN A 355 35.27 -9.68 19.87
CA ASN A 355 35.36 -10.41 18.60
C ASN A 355 36.38 -11.57 18.65
N HIS A 356 37.55 -11.32 19.24
CA HIS A 356 38.66 -12.27 19.37
C HIS A 356 38.37 -13.44 20.33
N VAL A 357 37.35 -13.29 21.20
CA VAL A 357 36.83 -14.34 22.08
C VAL A 357 35.69 -15.09 21.38
N VAL A 358 34.78 -14.38 20.69
CA VAL A 358 33.69 -14.99 19.91
C VAL A 358 34.22 -15.93 18.82
N ALA A 359 35.31 -15.56 18.14
CA ALA A 359 35.98 -16.41 17.15
C ALA A 359 36.47 -17.77 17.71
N LYS A 360 36.63 -17.89 19.04
CA LYS A 360 37.04 -19.14 19.72
C LYS A 360 35.85 -19.95 20.27
N HIS A 361 34.63 -19.43 20.15
CA HIS A 361 33.39 -20.08 20.61
C HIS A 361 32.40 -20.23 19.44
N PRO A 362 32.65 -21.19 18.51
CA PRO A 362 31.76 -21.44 17.38
C PRO A 362 30.34 -21.76 17.86
N GLY A 363 29.38 -20.98 17.38
CA GLY A 363 27.98 -20.98 17.84
C GLY A 363 27.50 -19.59 18.23
N VAL A 364 28.25 -18.85 19.06
CA VAL A 364 27.81 -17.56 19.64
C VAL A 364 27.49 -16.51 18.57
N GLY A 365 28.23 -16.49 17.45
CA GLY A 365 27.97 -15.59 16.33
C GLY A 365 26.62 -15.80 15.62
N HIS A 366 26.05 -17.01 15.71
CA HIS A 366 24.76 -17.38 15.12
C HIS A 366 23.64 -17.58 16.16
N GLY A 367 23.98 -17.58 17.45
CA GLY A 367 23.03 -17.74 18.56
C GLY A 367 22.05 -16.58 18.70
N SER A 368 21.02 -16.79 19.51
CA SER A 368 20.03 -15.76 19.86
C SER A 368 20.68 -14.54 20.53
N SER A 369 19.98 -13.40 20.53
CA SER A 369 20.43 -12.22 21.28
C SER A 369 20.56 -12.50 22.78
N VAL A 370 19.80 -13.48 23.32
CA VAL A 370 19.92 -13.92 24.71
C VAL A 370 21.23 -14.69 24.95
N GLU A 371 21.65 -15.56 24.03
CA GLU A 371 22.97 -16.23 24.10
C GLU A 371 24.12 -15.23 23.98
N LYS A 372 24.02 -14.26 23.06
CA LYS A 372 25.02 -13.19 22.89
C LYS A 372 25.15 -12.32 24.15
N LEU A 373 24.04 -11.92 24.77
CA LEU A 373 24.04 -11.23 26.06
C LEU A 373 24.69 -12.08 27.16
N ARG A 374 24.29 -13.36 27.29
CA ARG A 374 24.86 -14.29 28.27
C ARG A 374 26.37 -14.46 28.08
N PHE A 375 26.83 -14.53 26.83
CA PHE A 375 28.25 -14.57 26.48
C PHE A 375 28.98 -13.28 26.88
N ILE A 376 28.42 -12.10 26.60
CA ILE A 376 29.00 -10.80 26.99
C ILE A 376 29.16 -10.74 28.51
N PHE A 377 28.10 -11.00 29.28
CA PHE A 377 28.15 -10.99 30.75
C PHE A 377 29.15 -12.00 31.32
N GLY A 378 29.29 -13.18 30.70
CA GLY A 378 30.27 -14.20 31.07
C GLY A 378 31.71 -13.94 30.62
N ASN A 379 32.00 -12.83 29.92
CA ASN A 379 33.34 -12.50 29.41
C ASN A 379 33.72 -11.02 29.65
N LEU A 380 33.08 -10.33 30.59
CA LEU A 380 33.40 -8.93 30.93
C LEU A 380 34.87 -8.71 31.33
N ASP A 381 35.52 -9.71 31.93
CA ASP A 381 36.93 -9.65 32.32
C ASP A 381 37.90 -9.68 31.11
N LYS A 382 37.40 -9.93 29.90
CA LYS A 382 38.17 -10.02 28.64
C LYS A 382 37.94 -8.84 27.70
N VAL A 383 37.24 -7.79 28.17
CA VAL A 383 36.93 -6.58 27.41
C VAL A 383 38.22 -5.83 27.07
N HIS A 384 38.36 -5.39 25.81
CA HIS A 384 39.51 -4.58 25.42
C HIS A 384 39.26 -3.11 25.77
N THR A 385 39.81 -2.65 26.91
CA THR A 385 39.51 -1.34 27.51
C THR A 385 39.64 -0.17 26.54
N LEU A 386 40.69 -0.15 25.71
CA LEU A 386 40.89 0.93 24.72
C LEU A 386 39.79 0.93 23.65
N THR A 387 39.36 -0.25 23.19
CA THR A 387 38.23 -0.40 22.26
C THR A 387 36.92 0.08 22.90
N ALA A 388 36.65 -0.32 24.14
CA ALA A 388 35.44 0.08 24.87
C ALA A 388 35.38 1.60 25.13
N ILE A 389 36.52 2.24 25.42
CA ILE A 389 36.61 3.70 25.57
C ILE A 389 36.35 4.40 24.22
N VAL A 390 36.96 3.94 23.13
CA VAL A 390 36.76 4.52 21.78
C VAL A 390 35.32 4.36 21.31
N ALA A 391 34.69 3.21 21.56
CA ALA A 391 33.27 2.98 21.29
C ALA A 391 32.38 3.91 22.14
N GLY A 392 32.48 3.83 23.47
CA GLY A 392 31.62 4.58 24.40
C GLY A 392 31.71 6.09 24.22
N THR A 393 32.91 6.63 23.99
CA THR A 393 33.09 8.06 23.68
C THR A 393 32.48 8.44 22.33
N SER A 394 32.64 7.61 21.30
CA SER A 394 32.03 7.85 19.98
C SER A 394 30.50 7.79 20.04
N PHE A 395 29.93 6.77 20.69
CA PHE A 395 28.49 6.66 20.92
C PHE A 395 27.93 7.89 21.63
N LEU A 396 28.60 8.33 22.71
CA LEU A 396 28.21 9.52 23.47
C LEU A 396 28.25 10.79 22.60
N VAL A 397 29.33 11.02 21.85
CA VAL A 397 29.46 12.18 20.95
C VAL A 397 28.37 12.17 19.88
N ILE A 398 28.11 11.03 19.24
CA ILE A 398 27.07 10.92 18.19
C ILE A 398 25.67 11.14 18.80
N MET A 399 25.38 10.61 20.00
CA MET A 399 24.11 10.83 20.70
C MET A 399 23.91 12.29 21.13
N VAL A 400 24.96 12.94 21.64
CA VAL A 400 24.92 14.36 22.02
C VAL A 400 24.70 15.24 20.78
N CYS A 401 25.43 15.02 19.69
CA CYS A 401 25.21 15.70 18.41
C CYS A 401 23.78 15.50 17.89
N ARG A 402 23.26 14.27 17.96
CA ARG A 402 21.89 13.93 17.55
C ARG A 402 20.83 14.68 18.36
N GLU A 403 20.96 14.73 19.69
CA GLU A 403 19.95 15.37 20.56
C GLU A 403 20.04 16.91 20.50
N ILE A 404 21.25 17.48 20.39
CA ILE A 404 21.44 18.91 20.11
C ILE A 404 20.76 19.28 18.78
N LYS A 405 21.01 18.51 17.71
CA LYS A 405 20.34 18.69 16.42
C LYS A 405 18.82 18.65 16.55
N ARG A 406 18.26 17.64 17.23
CA ARG A 406 16.82 17.48 17.46
C ARG A 406 16.19 18.71 18.12
N ARG A 407 16.87 19.28 19.13
CA ARG A 407 16.39 20.47 19.86
C ARG A 407 16.59 21.76 19.07
N MET A 408 17.65 21.87 18.26
CA MET A 408 17.94 23.08 17.48
C MET A 408 17.20 23.14 16.14
N GLN A 409 16.89 22.00 15.52
CA GLN A 409 16.24 21.93 14.19
C GLN A 409 14.94 22.74 14.06
N PRO A 410 14.02 22.79 15.05
CA PRO A 410 12.83 23.63 14.99
C PRO A 410 13.12 25.15 14.97
N ARG A 411 14.26 25.58 15.52
CA ARG A 411 14.68 27.00 15.58
C ARG A 411 15.64 27.37 14.45
N TYR A 412 16.46 26.42 14.00
CA TYR A 412 17.49 26.60 12.99
C TYR A 412 17.47 25.42 12.00
N PRO A 413 16.59 25.43 10.97
CA PRO A 413 16.47 24.33 10.00
C PRO A 413 17.78 23.95 9.29
N GLY A 414 18.73 24.90 9.18
CA GLY A 414 20.06 24.66 8.63
C GLY A 414 20.88 23.58 9.35
N VAL A 415 20.60 23.33 10.64
CA VAL A 415 21.32 22.36 11.48
C VAL A 415 21.10 20.90 11.03
N ALA A 416 20.00 20.62 10.32
CA ALA A 416 19.77 19.30 9.72
C ALA A 416 20.84 18.91 8.69
N TYR A 417 21.46 19.90 8.03
CA TYR A 417 22.47 19.71 6.98
C TYR A 417 23.92 19.60 7.48
N VAL A 418 24.15 19.43 8.79
CA VAL A 418 25.50 19.16 9.31
C VAL A 418 25.79 17.65 9.21
N PRO A 419 26.84 17.20 8.49
CA PRO A 419 27.14 15.76 8.33
C PRO A 419 27.94 15.21 9.54
N ASP A 420 27.41 15.40 10.75
CA ASP A 420 28.03 15.04 12.04
C ASP A 420 28.59 13.61 12.09
N ARG A 421 27.85 12.63 11.59
CA ARG A 421 28.29 11.22 11.57
C ARG A 421 29.53 10.99 10.71
N PHE A 422 29.59 11.64 9.55
CA PHE A 422 30.77 11.60 8.68
C PHE A 422 31.96 12.32 9.34
N LEU A 423 31.73 13.45 9.99
CA LEU A 423 32.78 14.16 10.74
C LEU A 423 33.36 13.29 11.87
N VAL A 424 32.52 12.52 12.60
CA VAL A 424 32.99 11.56 13.62
C VAL A 424 33.83 10.44 12.99
N VAL A 425 33.43 9.86 11.86
CA VAL A 425 34.23 8.82 11.17
C VAL A 425 35.59 9.36 10.70
N VAL A 426 35.61 10.54 10.09
CA VAL A 426 36.84 11.19 9.61
C VAL A 426 37.78 11.52 10.77
N LEU A 427 37.24 12.14 11.84
CA LEU A 427 38.01 12.46 13.04
C LEU A 427 38.55 11.20 13.73
N ALA A 428 37.72 10.16 13.89
CA ALA A 428 38.16 8.90 14.48
C ALA A 428 39.25 8.21 13.67
N SER A 429 39.16 8.22 12.34
CA SER A 429 40.19 7.63 11.46
C SER A 429 41.51 8.42 11.52
N PHE A 430 41.45 9.75 11.63
CA PHE A 430 42.63 10.60 11.85
C PHE A 430 43.27 10.36 13.22
N LEU A 431 42.47 10.26 14.28
CA LEU A 431 42.95 9.95 15.63
C LEU A 431 43.55 8.54 15.72
N ALA A 432 42.96 7.55 15.03
CA ALA A 432 43.46 6.18 14.97
C ALA A 432 44.82 6.07 14.29
N TYR A 433 45.02 6.83 13.20
CA TYR A 433 46.32 7.01 12.56
C TYR A 433 47.32 7.68 13.50
N TRP A 434 46.99 8.86 14.04
CA TRP A 434 47.91 9.66 14.85
C TRP A 434 48.33 8.98 16.16
N PHE A 435 47.44 8.21 16.78
CA PHE A 435 47.70 7.48 18.02
C PHE A 435 48.04 6.00 17.82
N GLU A 436 48.20 5.52 16.58
CA GLU A 436 48.54 4.12 16.24
C GLU A 436 47.65 3.11 16.99
N TRP A 437 46.33 3.29 16.87
CA TRP A 437 45.33 2.45 17.55
C TRP A 437 45.34 1.00 17.05
N ASP A 438 45.69 0.80 15.79
CA ASP A 438 45.95 -0.50 15.15
C ASP A 438 47.03 -1.30 15.90
N LYS A 439 48.19 -0.69 16.15
CA LYS A 439 49.29 -1.33 16.91
C LYS A 439 48.95 -1.55 18.39
N LYS A 440 47.95 -0.84 18.90
CA LYS A 440 47.42 -0.96 20.26
C LYS A 440 46.22 -1.92 20.38
N GLY A 441 46.01 -2.78 19.39
CA GLY A 441 45.00 -3.84 19.43
C GLY A 441 43.56 -3.38 19.20
N VAL A 442 43.34 -2.12 18.80
CA VAL A 442 42.02 -1.69 18.33
C VAL A 442 41.81 -2.24 16.92
N ALA A 443 40.71 -2.97 16.72
CA ALA A 443 40.37 -3.50 15.40
C ALA A 443 40.07 -2.36 14.42
N VAL A 444 40.98 -2.10 13.49
CA VAL A 444 40.77 -1.23 12.33
C VAL A 444 40.21 -2.02 11.14
N LEU A 445 39.90 -1.33 10.04
CA LEU A 445 39.37 -1.94 8.83
C LEU A 445 40.43 -2.75 8.07
N GLY A 446 41.66 -2.24 7.99
CA GLY A 446 42.77 -2.89 7.27
C GLY A 446 42.76 -2.67 5.75
N THR A 447 43.60 -3.42 5.03
CA THR A 447 43.75 -3.34 3.56
C THR A 447 42.55 -3.94 2.84
N VAL A 448 41.81 -3.11 2.12
CA VAL A 448 40.70 -3.55 1.26
C VAL A 448 41.20 -3.75 -0.17
N GLU A 449 41.37 -5.01 -0.57
CA GLU A 449 41.75 -5.38 -1.94
C GLU A 449 40.61 -6.07 -2.71
N ALA A 450 40.71 -6.05 -4.04
CA ALA A 450 39.84 -6.81 -4.91
C ALA A 450 40.48 -8.16 -5.24
N ALA A 451 39.87 -9.28 -4.81
CA ALA A 451 40.40 -10.64 -4.96
C ALA A 451 40.63 -11.14 -6.41
N SER A 452 40.41 -10.30 -7.42
CA SER A 452 40.70 -10.58 -8.83
C SER A 452 41.64 -9.54 -9.46
N HIS A 453 42.14 -8.57 -8.67
CA HIS A 453 42.82 -7.31 -9.01
C HIS A 453 42.16 -6.43 -10.10
N GLN A 454 41.07 -6.90 -10.72
CA GLN A 454 40.26 -6.21 -11.72
C GLN A 454 38.96 -5.73 -11.08
N THR A 455 38.86 -4.43 -10.79
CA THR A 455 37.62 -3.78 -10.32
C THR A 455 36.51 -3.86 -11.37
N PHE A 456 35.26 -4.06 -10.94
CA PHE A 456 34.06 -4.07 -11.80
C PHE A 456 34.06 -5.09 -12.97
N LYS A 457 34.75 -6.23 -12.83
CA LYS A 457 34.70 -7.30 -13.84
C LYS A 457 33.30 -7.91 -13.93
N PHE A 458 32.58 -7.63 -15.03
CA PHE A 458 31.28 -8.24 -15.34
C PHE A 458 31.40 -9.77 -15.39
N ARG A 459 30.55 -10.47 -14.64
CA ARG A 459 30.44 -11.93 -14.61
C ARG A 459 28.96 -12.31 -14.48
N TRP A 460 28.41 -12.96 -15.50
CA TRP A 460 27.03 -13.43 -15.49
C TRP A 460 26.84 -14.51 -14.40
N PRO A 461 25.91 -14.37 -13.44
CA PRO A 461 25.74 -15.36 -12.38
C PRO A 461 25.11 -16.67 -12.89
N PHE A 462 24.12 -16.59 -13.80
CA PHE A 462 23.38 -17.73 -14.33
C PHE A 462 24.10 -18.44 -15.50
N GLN A 463 25.38 -18.77 -15.33
CA GLN A 463 26.11 -19.62 -16.28
C GLN A 463 25.81 -21.10 -16.02
N PRO A 464 25.74 -21.99 -17.04
CA PRO A 464 25.53 -23.43 -16.83
C PRO A 464 26.58 -24.09 -15.93
N SER A 465 27.83 -23.61 -15.97
CA SER A 465 28.92 -24.00 -15.07
C SER A 465 28.68 -23.69 -13.59
N ASN A 466 27.68 -22.87 -13.27
CA ASN A 466 27.31 -22.48 -11.91
C ASN A 466 26.06 -23.22 -11.39
N MET A 467 25.46 -24.09 -12.21
CA MET A 467 24.18 -24.77 -11.92
C MET A 467 24.18 -25.52 -10.57
N GLN A 468 25.30 -26.12 -10.18
CA GLN A 468 25.42 -26.83 -8.89
C GLN A 468 25.43 -25.86 -7.70
N LEU A 469 26.25 -24.80 -7.74
CA LEU A 469 26.25 -23.74 -6.72
C LEU A 469 24.87 -23.06 -6.62
N MET A 470 24.19 -22.88 -7.77
CA MET A 470 22.85 -22.29 -7.85
C MET A 470 21.79 -23.20 -7.21
N ARG A 471 21.87 -24.52 -7.40
CA ARG A 471 20.98 -25.49 -6.74
C ARG A 471 21.14 -25.45 -5.22
N ASP A 472 22.38 -25.49 -4.74
CA ASP A 472 22.68 -25.58 -3.31
C ASP A 472 22.38 -24.24 -2.60
N SER A 473 22.63 -23.11 -3.28
CA SER A 473 22.30 -21.77 -2.80
C SER A 473 20.80 -21.42 -2.86
N MET A 474 19.95 -22.28 -3.43
CA MET A 474 18.56 -21.93 -3.75
C MET A 474 17.72 -21.61 -2.51
N GLY A 475 17.83 -22.42 -1.44
CA GLY A 475 17.09 -22.20 -0.20
C GLY A 475 17.50 -20.90 0.49
N THR A 476 18.81 -20.66 0.61
CA THR A 476 19.36 -19.43 1.20
C THR A 476 18.97 -18.19 0.38
N SER A 477 19.00 -18.28 -0.94
CA SER A 477 18.57 -17.19 -1.84
C SER A 477 17.08 -16.88 -1.72
N PHE A 478 16.23 -17.88 -1.51
CA PHE A 478 14.80 -17.69 -1.23
C PHE A 478 14.55 -17.01 0.12
N LEU A 479 15.29 -17.40 1.16
CA LEU A 479 15.21 -16.72 2.47
C LEU A 479 15.67 -15.25 2.38
N ILE A 480 16.75 -14.97 1.64
CA ILE A 480 17.24 -13.61 1.38
C ILE A 480 16.22 -12.80 0.56
N ALA A 481 15.59 -13.39 -0.46
CA ALA A 481 14.54 -12.75 -1.24
C ALA A 481 13.32 -12.37 -0.38
N LEU A 482 12.89 -13.29 0.49
CA LEU A 482 11.73 -13.10 1.36
C LEU A 482 12.00 -12.03 2.43
N LEU A 483 13.14 -12.13 3.10
CA LEU A 483 13.63 -11.16 4.09
C LEU A 483 13.74 -9.77 3.47
N GLY A 484 14.46 -9.65 2.35
CA GLY A 484 14.68 -8.40 1.64
C GLY A 484 13.41 -7.74 1.11
N PHE A 485 12.42 -8.53 0.67
CA PHE A 485 11.10 -8.01 0.32
C PHE A 485 10.39 -7.37 1.53
N PHE A 486 10.39 -8.05 2.68
CA PHE A 486 9.73 -7.55 3.88
C PHE A 486 10.46 -6.34 4.48
N GLU A 487 11.80 -6.36 4.57
CA GLU A 487 12.62 -5.22 4.98
C GLU A 487 12.35 -3.98 4.09
N SER A 488 12.34 -4.16 2.78
CA SER A 488 12.05 -3.08 1.82
C SER A 488 10.63 -2.51 1.98
N SER A 489 9.64 -3.39 2.18
CA SER A 489 8.24 -2.99 2.37
C SER A 489 8.03 -2.25 3.69
N VAL A 490 8.71 -2.69 4.76
CA VAL A 490 8.78 -2.00 6.06
C VAL A 490 9.39 -0.61 5.88
N ALA A 491 10.52 -0.49 5.17
CA ALA A 491 11.20 0.77 4.90
C ALA A 491 10.36 1.73 4.05
N ALA A 492 9.68 1.23 3.01
CA ALA A 492 8.83 2.05 2.15
C ALA A 492 7.66 2.68 2.92
N LYS A 493 6.87 1.85 3.62
CA LYS A 493 5.65 2.28 4.34
C LYS A 493 5.91 3.25 5.48
N SER A 494 7.03 3.08 6.19
CA SER A 494 7.42 3.94 7.30
C SER A 494 7.96 5.31 6.86
N ILE A 495 8.34 5.47 5.58
CA ILE A 495 9.04 6.65 5.06
C ILE A 495 8.21 7.45 4.03
N SER A 496 7.22 6.83 3.37
CA SER A 496 6.28 7.42 2.38
C SER A 496 5.37 8.55 2.93
N SER A 497 5.56 8.99 4.17
CA SER A 497 4.79 10.04 4.87
C SER A 497 4.84 11.47 4.27
N SER A 498 5.37 11.66 3.06
CA SER A 498 5.42 12.94 2.34
C SER A 498 5.90 12.73 0.89
N GLU A 499 4.99 12.60 -0.07
CA GLU A 499 5.38 12.48 -1.48
C GLU A 499 5.92 13.83 -2.02
N PRO A 500 7.16 13.91 -2.58
CA PRO A 500 7.72 15.16 -3.11
C PRO A 500 7.26 15.48 -4.54
N PHE A 501 6.67 14.50 -5.24
CA PHE A 501 6.42 14.52 -6.69
C PHE A 501 4.97 14.16 -6.99
N ALA A 502 4.39 14.78 -8.02
CA ALA A 502 2.99 14.58 -8.35
C ALA A 502 2.77 13.24 -9.06
N GLY A 503 1.93 12.37 -8.50
CA GLY A 503 1.54 11.11 -9.13
C GLY A 503 2.52 9.94 -8.97
N VAL A 504 3.68 10.13 -8.33
CA VAL A 504 4.52 9.01 -7.86
C VAL A 504 3.86 8.44 -6.59
N GLN A 505 2.97 7.47 -6.76
CA GLN A 505 2.41 6.69 -5.66
C GLN A 505 3.31 5.49 -5.35
N LEU A 506 3.56 5.20 -4.07
CA LEU A 506 4.18 3.95 -3.63
C LEU A 506 3.41 2.73 -4.16
N SER A 507 4.10 1.71 -4.66
CA SER A 507 3.45 0.48 -5.16
C SER A 507 4.33 -0.75 -4.99
N ALA A 508 3.94 -1.68 -4.12
CA ALA A 508 4.70 -2.89 -3.80
C ALA A 508 5.10 -3.73 -5.03
N ASN A 509 4.28 -3.78 -6.08
CA ASN A 509 4.63 -4.45 -7.34
C ASN A 509 5.77 -3.74 -8.10
N ARG A 510 5.85 -2.40 -8.04
CA ARG A 510 6.96 -1.64 -8.64
C ARG A 510 8.20 -1.68 -7.77
N GLU A 511 8.06 -1.69 -6.43
CA GLU A 511 9.16 -1.96 -5.50
C GLU A 511 9.81 -3.32 -5.78
N LEU A 512 9.01 -4.41 -5.87
CA LEU A 512 9.51 -5.75 -6.21
C LEU A 512 10.29 -5.76 -7.54
N VAL A 513 9.77 -5.12 -8.59
CA VAL A 513 10.48 -5.03 -9.88
C VAL A 513 11.78 -4.23 -9.75
N ALA A 514 11.77 -3.09 -9.05
CA ALA A 514 12.93 -2.22 -8.87
C ALA A 514 14.05 -2.89 -8.04
N LEU A 515 13.69 -3.50 -6.91
CA LEU A 515 14.60 -4.20 -6.00
C LEU A 515 15.16 -5.47 -6.66
N GLY A 516 14.31 -6.22 -7.36
CA GLY A 516 14.72 -7.40 -8.12
C GLY A 516 15.71 -7.04 -9.22
N ALA A 517 15.41 -6.02 -10.02
CA ALA A 517 16.30 -5.53 -11.08
C ALA A 517 17.62 -4.96 -10.51
N ALA A 518 17.58 -4.23 -9.39
CA ALA A 518 18.77 -3.71 -8.72
C ALA A 518 19.72 -4.85 -8.29
N ASN A 519 19.19 -5.90 -7.67
CA ASN A 519 19.98 -7.08 -7.29
C ASN A 519 20.47 -7.88 -8.50
N PHE A 520 19.67 -7.99 -9.57
CA PHE A 520 20.06 -8.66 -10.80
C PHE A 520 21.25 -7.97 -11.51
N VAL A 521 21.29 -6.63 -11.48
CA VAL A 521 22.43 -5.85 -11.99
C VAL A 521 23.63 -5.96 -11.05
N GLY A 522 23.48 -5.77 -9.74
CA GLY A 522 24.57 -5.88 -8.76
C GLY A 522 25.24 -7.26 -8.75
N ALA A 523 24.44 -8.33 -8.91
CA ALA A 523 24.90 -9.71 -9.04
C ALA A 523 25.86 -9.93 -10.21
N CYS A 524 25.67 -9.21 -11.33
CA CYS A 524 26.58 -9.25 -12.48
C CYS A 524 27.97 -8.67 -12.18
N PHE A 525 28.13 -7.98 -11.04
CA PHE A 525 29.39 -7.47 -10.52
C PHE A 525 29.78 -8.10 -9.16
N MET A 526 29.24 -9.29 -8.85
CA MET A 526 29.50 -10.04 -7.61
C MET A 526 29.11 -9.28 -6.32
N SER A 527 28.15 -8.36 -6.37
CA SER A 527 27.75 -7.59 -5.19
C SER A 527 27.06 -8.44 -4.12
N LEU A 528 27.12 -7.98 -2.86
CA LEU A 528 26.19 -8.45 -1.83
C LEU A 528 24.72 -8.24 -2.25
N PRO A 529 23.78 -9.08 -1.77
CA PRO A 529 22.34 -8.83 -1.88
C PRO A 529 21.97 -7.58 -1.08
N ALA A 530 21.11 -6.75 -1.65
CA ALA A 530 20.88 -5.39 -1.17
C ALA A 530 19.42 -4.96 -1.39
N PHE A 531 18.73 -4.67 -0.29
CA PHE A 531 17.28 -4.43 -0.20
C PHE A 531 16.98 -3.20 0.65
N GLY A 532 15.83 -2.55 0.49
CA GLY A 532 15.50 -1.28 1.15
C GLY A 532 15.60 -1.29 2.68
N GLY A 533 16.65 -0.69 3.23
CA GLY A 533 16.93 -0.70 4.67
C GLY A 533 16.28 0.49 5.37
N TYR A 534 15.48 0.24 6.41
CA TYR A 534 14.72 1.28 7.10
C TYR A 534 15.64 2.31 7.79
N GLY A 535 16.58 1.86 8.62
CA GLY A 535 17.43 2.75 9.42
C GLY A 535 18.22 3.76 8.57
N ARG A 536 18.77 3.33 7.43
CA ARG A 536 19.51 4.21 6.52
C ARG A 536 18.63 5.18 5.73
N SER A 537 17.45 4.73 5.33
CA SER A 537 16.46 5.55 4.62
C SER A 537 15.85 6.61 5.56
N LYS A 538 15.68 6.27 6.84
CA LYS A 538 15.33 7.22 7.92
C LYS A 538 16.44 8.28 8.10
N VAL A 539 17.72 7.89 8.08
CA VAL A 539 18.84 8.83 8.12
C VAL A 539 18.86 9.74 6.89
N ASN A 540 18.67 9.20 5.68
CA ASN A 540 18.56 9.98 4.44
C ASN A 540 17.49 11.09 4.55
N LYS A 541 16.26 10.72 4.95
CA LYS A 541 15.15 11.67 5.16
C LYS A 541 15.44 12.68 6.28
N ALA A 542 16.08 12.25 7.37
CA ALA A 542 16.41 13.13 8.50
C ALA A 542 17.50 14.18 8.19
N THR A 543 18.46 13.86 7.32
CA THR A 543 19.49 14.80 6.83
C THR A 543 18.99 15.68 5.66
N GLY A 544 17.73 15.52 5.25
CA GLY A 544 17.08 16.37 4.24
C GLY A 544 17.16 15.86 2.81
N GLY A 545 17.53 14.58 2.62
CA GLY A 545 17.36 13.87 1.34
C GLY A 545 15.88 13.67 1.06
N LYS A 546 15.43 14.10 -0.11
CA LYS A 546 14.00 14.10 -0.49
C LYS A 546 13.74 13.32 -1.78
N THR A 547 14.74 13.13 -2.62
CA THR A 547 14.55 12.61 -3.98
C THR A 547 15.48 11.42 -4.28
N PRO A 548 15.21 10.65 -5.35
CA PRO A 548 16.07 9.54 -5.74
C PRO A 548 17.48 9.98 -6.16
N MET A 549 17.68 11.28 -6.41
CA MET A 549 19.00 11.85 -6.64
C MET A 549 19.95 11.61 -5.45
N SER A 550 19.43 11.49 -4.22
CA SER A 550 20.24 11.08 -3.06
C SER A 550 20.87 9.68 -3.24
N SER A 551 20.14 8.72 -3.82
CA SER A 551 20.64 7.38 -4.14
C SER A 551 21.62 7.39 -5.33
N ILE A 552 21.46 8.28 -6.32
CA ILE A 552 22.42 8.46 -7.41
C ILE A 552 23.73 9.07 -6.88
N ILE A 553 23.65 10.12 -6.07
CA ILE A 553 24.83 10.75 -5.46
C ILE A 553 25.54 9.75 -4.52
N LEU A 554 24.81 8.93 -3.76
CA LEU A 554 25.38 7.86 -2.94
C LEU A 554 26.17 6.83 -3.80
N SER A 555 25.63 6.42 -4.94
CA SER A 555 26.33 5.56 -5.91
C SER A 555 27.62 6.20 -6.41
N LEU A 556 27.56 7.48 -6.82
CA LEU A 556 28.74 8.22 -7.31
C LEU A 556 29.79 8.43 -6.23
N LEU A 557 29.38 8.75 -4.98
CA LEU A 557 30.29 8.85 -3.84
C LEU A 557 30.92 7.50 -3.50
N THR A 558 30.18 6.39 -3.59
CA THR A 558 30.73 5.05 -3.38
C THR A 558 31.73 4.66 -4.47
N LEU A 559 31.43 4.97 -5.74
CA LEU A 559 32.35 4.77 -6.85
C LEU A 559 33.63 5.59 -6.69
N PHE A 560 33.51 6.86 -6.32
CA PHE A 560 34.64 7.72 -5.96
C PHE A 560 35.44 7.14 -4.77
N THR A 561 34.78 6.56 -3.77
CA THR A 561 35.47 5.90 -2.65
C THR A 561 36.27 4.67 -3.09
N ILE A 562 35.71 3.81 -3.96
CA ILE A 562 36.42 2.65 -4.52
C ILE A 562 37.68 3.09 -5.28
N LEU A 563 37.59 4.18 -6.07
CA LEU A 563 38.68 4.62 -6.95
C LEU A 563 39.78 5.43 -6.25
N PHE A 564 39.46 6.18 -5.18
CA PHE A 564 40.38 7.17 -4.61
C PHE A 564 40.55 7.11 -3.08
N LEU A 565 39.50 6.80 -2.31
CA LEU A 565 39.55 6.86 -0.84
C LEU A 565 39.87 5.53 -0.16
N LEU A 566 39.80 4.41 -0.89
CA LEU A 566 39.98 3.05 -0.36
C LEU A 566 41.24 2.88 0.52
N PRO A 567 42.44 3.38 0.16
CA PRO A 567 43.64 3.29 1.01
C PRO A 567 43.52 4.06 2.33
N TYR A 568 42.83 5.21 2.31
CA TYR A 568 42.63 6.07 3.48
C TYR A 568 41.66 5.47 4.50
N LEU A 569 40.87 4.45 4.11
CA LEU A 569 39.98 3.72 5.02
C LEU A 569 40.73 2.69 5.90
N TYR A 570 42.03 2.43 5.67
CA TYR A 570 42.80 1.44 6.43
C TYR A 570 42.69 1.63 7.96
N TYR A 571 42.92 2.86 8.43
CA TYR A 571 42.93 3.23 9.85
C TYR A 571 41.53 3.39 10.47
N LEU A 572 40.47 3.13 9.70
CA LEU A 572 39.10 3.35 10.17
C LEU A 572 38.74 2.34 11.28
N PRO A 573 38.39 2.77 12.51
CA PRO A 573 38.17 1.84 13.62
C PRO A 573 36.81 1.12 13.53
N LYS A 574 36.82 -0.22 13.55
CA LYS A 574 35.60 -1.05 13.63
C LYS A 574 34.71 -0.69 14.85
N PRO A 575 35.22 -0.31 16.04
CA PRO A 575 34.38 0.08 17.18
C PRO A 575 33.51 1.33 16.93
N VAL A 576 34.04 2.32 16.21
CA VAL A 576 33.32 3.58 15.91
C VAL A 576 32.18 3.34 14.92
N LEU A 577 32.36 2.41 13.98
CA LEU A 577 31.26 1.94 13.13
C LEU A 577 30.17 1.25 13.93
N SER A 578 30.56 0.44 14.92
CA SER A 578 29.59 -0.23 15.77
C SER A 578 28.74 0.77 16.55
N SER A 579 29.37 1.79 17.15
CA SER A 579 28.64 2.86 17.83
C SER A 579 27.75 3.71 16.92
N LEU A 580 28.10 3.90 15.65
CA LEU A 580 27.21 4.50 14.65
C LEU A 580 25.97 3.63 14.39
N ILE A 581 26.13 2.31 14.35
CA ILE A 581 25.04 1.33 14.22
C ILE A 581 24.18 1.31 15.50
N SER A 582 24.78 1.32 16.69
CA SER A 582 24.08 1.42 17.99
C SER A 582 23.18 2.65 18.09
N VAL A 583 23.61 3.81 17.57
CA VAL A 583 22.77 5.02 17.53
C VAL A 583 21.60 4.89 16.53
N VAL A 584 21.79 4.19 15.41
CA VAL A 584 20.67 3.86 14.50
C VAL A 584 19.67 2.94 15.20
N ALA A 585 20.15 1.89 15.86
CA ALA A 585 19.36 0.92 16.61
C ALA A 585 18.52 1.57 17.72
N TRP A 586 19.12 2.46 18.51
CA TRP A 586 18.39 3.28 19.49
C TRP A 586 17.26 4.10 18.85
N SER A 587 17.51 4.65 17.65
CA SER A 587 16.47 5.38 16.90
C SER A 587 15.34 4.49 16.37
N LEU A 588 15.50 3.16 16.31
CA LEU A 588 14.41 2.23 15.96
C LEU A 588 13.55 1.92 17.19
N ILE A 589 14.18 1.65 18.33
CA ILE A 589 13.52 1.36 19.61
C ILE A 589 12.65 2.54 20.07
N GLU A 590 13.14 3.77 19.89
CA GLU A 590 12.47 5.01 20.31
C GLU A 590 11.08 5.24 19.65
N GLU A 591 10.78 4.63 18.50
CA GLU A 591 9.47 4.79 17.86
C GLU A 591 8.36 3.91 18.43
N CYS A 592 8.70 2.87 19.20
CA CYS A 592 7.73 1.88 19.67
C CYS A 592 6.76 2.40 20.76
N PRO A 593 7.20 3.13 21.82
CA PRO A 593 6.35 3.43 22.97
C PRO A 593 5.07 4.22 22.66
N HIS A 594 5.10 5.08 21.64
CA HIS A 594 3.93 5.83 21.20
C HIS A 594 2.81 4.90 20.70
N ASP A 595 3.15 3.96 19.81
CA ASP A 595 2.17 3.07 19.20
C ASP A 595 1.71 1.98 20.19
N ILE A 596 2.57 1.54 21.12
CA ILE A 596 2.16 0.72 22.28
C ILE A 596 1.11 1.47 23.11
N THR A 597 1.36 2.74 23.44
CA THR A 597 0.43 3.57 24.24
C THR A 597 -0.92 3.75 23.52
N PHE A 598 -0.91 3.88 22.20
CA PHE A 598 -2.10 3.95 21.37
C PHE A 598 -2.91 2.63 21.39
N PHE A 599 -2.26 1.48 21.16
CA PHE A 599 -2.94 0.18 21.18
C PHE A 599 -3.46 -0.21 22.58
N LEU A 600 -2.72 0.12 23.65
CA LEU A 600 -3.19 -0.05 25.03
C LEU A 600 -4.44 0.80 25.31
N ARG A 601 -4.46 2.07 24.87
CA ARG A 601 -5.62 2.96 25.02
C ARG A 601 -6.87 2.43 24.29
N LEU A 602 -6.68 1.76 23.15
CA LEU A 602 -7.74 1.10 22.39
C LEU A 602 -8.14 -0.29 22.93
N ARG A 603 -7.44 -0.82 23.95
CA ARG A 603 -7.57 -2.22 24.41
C ARG A 603 -7.39 -3.24 23.26
N ALA A 604 -6.51 -2.93 22.31
CA ALA A 604 -6.23 -3.73 21.12
C ALA A 604 -5.32 -4.93 21.43
N TRP A 605 -5.83 -5.88 22.23
CA TRP A 605 -5.07 -7.03 22.73
C TRP A 605 -4.53 -7.95 21.62
N PRO A 606 -5.25 -8.29 20.53
CA PRO A 606 -4.70 -9.12 19.45
C PRO A 606 -3.48 -8.46 18.76
N GLU A 607 -3.55 -7.15 18.55
CA GLU A 607 -2.52 -6.34 17.92
C GLU A 607 -1.27 -6.23 18.82
N LEU A 608 -1.46 -6.00 20.13
CA LEU A 608 -0.39 -6.03 21.13
C LEU A 608 0.24 -7.42 21.25
N ALA A 609 -0.56 -8.48 21.21
CA ALA A 609 -0.08 -9.87 21.26
C ALA A 609 0.77 -10.21 20.02
N LEU A 610 0.30 -9.89 18.81
CA LEU A 610 1.06 -10.06 17.57
C LEU A 610 2.42 -9.33 17.63
N MET A 611 2.39 -8.05 18.02
CA MET A 611 3.60 -7.23 18.17
C MET A 611 4.58 -7.81 19.20
N SER A 612 4.07 -8.32 20.33
CA SER A 612 4.87 -8.92 21.40
C SER A 612 5.45 -10.28 21.01
N ILE A 613 4.68 -11.12 20.30
CA ILE A 613 5.14 -12.43 19.80
C ILE A 613 6.30 -12.24 18.81
N ILE A 614 6.21 -11.26 17.90
CA ILE A 614 7.30 -10.93 16.96
C ILE A 614 8.54 -10.49 17.73
N LEU A 615 8.38 -9.54 18.66
CA LEU A 615 9.48 -9.00 19.46
C LEU A 615 10.21 -10.08 20.24
N LEU A 616 9.47 -10.91 20.98
CA LEU A 616 10.04 -11.99 21.79
C LEU A 616 10.64 -13.08 20.91
N SER A 617 9.95 -13.53 19.86
CA SER A 617 10.45 -14.59 18.97
C SER A 617 11.77 -14.19 18.27
N THR A 618 11.90 -12.93 17.86
CA THR A 618 13.13 -12.42 17.25
C THR A 618 14.30 -12.32 18.25
N ILE A 619 14.05 -11.92 19.50
CA ILE A 619 15.10 -11.77 20.53
C ILE A 619 15.56 -13.13 21.09
N PHE A 620 14.62 -14.03 21.38
CA PHE A 620 14.88 -15.32 22.04
C PHE A 620 15.30 -16.44 21.09
N PHE A 621 15.01 -16.33 19.79
CA PHE A 621 15.39 -17.35 18.79
C PHE A 621 16.18 -16.73 17.64
N SER A 622 15.51 -16.13 16.66
CA SER A 622 16.18 -15.49 15.52
C SER A 622 15.28 -14.49 14.78
N LEU A 623 15.90 -13.55 14.07
CA LEU A 623 15.20 -12.61 13.17
C LEU A 623 14.35 -13.35 12.12
N THR A 624 14.87 -14.43 11.55
CA THR A 624 14.18 -15.23 10.53
C THR A 624 12.95 -15.95 11.08
N LEU A 625 13.03 -16.50 12.31
CA LEU A 625 11.89 -17.15 12.96
C LEU A 625 10.80 -16.13 13.33
N GLY A 626 11.17 -15.02 13.98
CA GLY A 626 10.20 -14.00 14.39
C GLY A 626 9.51 -13.32 13.21
N MET A 627 10.22 -13.13 12.09
CA MET A 627 9.62 -12.69 10.83
C MET A 627 8.63 -13.73 10.29
N ALA A 628 9.03 -15.00 10.20
CA ALA A 628 8.18 -16.08 9.67
C ALA A 628 6.89 -16.26 10.51
N ILE A 629 7.01 -16.23 11.84
CA ILE A 629 5.88 -16.30 12.77
C ILE A 629 4.99 -15.04 12.62
N GLY A 630 5.58 -13.85 12.57
CA GLY A 630 4.82 -12.60 12.41
C GLY A 630 4.02 -12.54 11.10
N VAL A 631 4.63 -12.96 9.99
CA VAL A 631 3.97 -13.02 8.67
C VAL A 631 2.91 -14.13 8.66
N GLY A 632 3.21 -15.32 9.19
CA GLY A 632 2.27 -16.44 9.27
C GLY A 632 1.03 -16.11 10.12
N LEU A 633 1.21 -15.46 11.27
CA LEU A 633 0.11 -14.98 12.11
C LEU A 633 -0.69 -13.86 11.44
N SER A 634 -0.03 -12.95 10.71
CA SER A 634 -0.70 -11.88 9.97
C SER A 634 -1.55 -12.44 8.80
N LEU A 635 -1.02 -13.41 8.05
CA LEU A 635 -1.77 -14.16 7.03
C LEU A 635 -2.97 -14.88 7.66
N LEU A 636 -2.76 -15.59 8.76
CA LEU A 636 -3.82 -16.33 9.47
C LEU A 636 -4.91 -15.38 10.02
N GLN A 637 -4.54 -14.19 10.51
CA GLN A 637 -5.50 -13.16 10.95
C GLN A 637 -6.32 -12.61 9.78
N VAL A 638 -5.69 -12.37 8.61
CA VAL A 638 -6.40 -11.97 7.38
C VAL A 638 -7.36 -13.06 6.91
N ILE A 639 -6.91 -14.31 6.83
CA ILE A 639 -7.73 -15.47 6.44
C ILE A 639 -8.92 -15.62 7.39
N ARG A 640 -8.69 -15.67 8.71
CA ARG A 640 -9.73 -15.79 9.74
C ARG A 640 -10.76 -14.65 9.71
N ASN A 641 -10.34 -13.46 9.28
CA ASN A 641 -11.22 -12.30 9.13
C ASN A 641 -12.02 -12.31 7.81
N ALA A 642 -11.54 -13.03 6.78
CA ALA A 642 -12.21 -13.22 5.50
C ALA A 642 -13.17 -14.44 5.49
N THR A 643 -12.87 -15.49 6.27
CA THR A 643 -13.71 -16.70 6.34
C THR A 643 -14.96 -16.55 7.22
N ARG A 644 -15.06 -15.49 8.05
CA ARG A 644 -16.16 -15.27 8.99
C ARG A 644 -17.28 -14.43 8.34
N PRO A 645 -18.41 -15.01 7.94
CA PRO A 645 -19.51 -14.25 7.37
C PRO A 645 -20.24 -13.42 8.43
N ARG A 646 -20.66 -12.22 8.04
CA ARG A 646 -21.26 -11.15 8.85
C ARG A 646 -22.77 -11.07 8.65
N ILE A 647 -23.42 -12.22 8.61
CA ILE A 647 -24.87 -12.36 8.36
C ILE A 647 -25.66 -11.73 9.51
N GLN A 648 -26.59 -10.85 9.18
CA GLN A 648 -27.43 -10.11 10.14
C GLN A 648 -28.89 -10.57 10.03
N ILE A 649 -29.61 -10.69 11.15
CA ILE A 649 -31.09 -10.72 11.13
C ILE A 649 -31.57 -9.28 11.07
N LEU A 650 -32.57 -9.01 10.22
CA LEU A 650 -33.24 -7.72 10.19
C LEU A 650 -34.58 -7.78 10.94
N GLY A 651 -34.80 -6.82 11.86
CA GLY A 651 -36.11 -6.51 12.44
C GLY A 651 -36.67 -5.20 11.87
N ARG A 652 -37.99 -5.05 11.86
CA ARG A 652 -38.68 -3.80 11.43
C ARG A 652 -38.68 -2.79 12.58
N ILE A 653 -38.41 -1.52 12.33
CA ILE A 653 -38.66 -0.46 13.33
C ILE A 653 -40.18 -0.20 13.35
N PRO A 654 -40.86 -0.36 14.51
CA PRO A 654 -42.31 -0.21 14.61
C PRO A 654 -42.86 1.06 13.97
N GLY A 655 -43.95 0.93 13.21
CA GLY A 655 -44.59 2.05 12.50
C GLY A 655 -43.81 2.55 11.27
N THR A 656 -42.77 1.85 10.81
CA THR A 656 -41.98 2.23 9.62
C THR A 656 -41.61 1.02 8.76
N ASN A 657 -41.29 1.25 7.49
CA ASN A 657 -40.68 0.23 6.61
C ASN A 657 -39.14 0.25 6.67
N ARG A 658 -38.54 0.63 7.81
CA ARG A 658 -37.09 0.55 8.02
C ARG A 658 -36.71 -0.74 8.72
N PHE A 659 -35.59 -1.30 8.30
CA PHE A 659 -35.05 -2.56 8.81
C PHE A 659 -33.62 -2.35 9.34
N GLU A 660 -33.38 -2.77 10.58
CA GLU A 660 -32.07 -2.66 11.26
C GLU A 660 -31.63 -4.02 11.81
N ASN A 661 -30.34 -4.19 12.14
CA ASN A 661 -29.82 -5.44 12.67
C ASN A 661 -30.36 -5.73 14.08
N ALA A 662 -31.04 -6.86 14.24
CA ALA A 662 -31.60 -7.32 15.51
C ALA A 662 -30.55 -7.47 16.62
N GLU A 663 -29.32 -7.87 16.26
CA GLU A 663 -28.23 -8.08 17.23
C GLU A 663 -27.75 -6.79 17.93
N PHE A 664 -28.12 -5.59 17.44
CA PHE A 664 -27.80 -4.33 18.12
C PHE A 664 -28.85 -3.87 19.14
N PHE A 665 -30.01 -4.54 19.21
CA PHE A 665 -31.12 -4.17 20.09
C PHE A 665 -31.58 -5.33 20.98
N SER A 666 -30.71 -6.32 21.22
CA SER A 666 -30.94 -7.43 22.14
C SER A 666 -31.33 -6.98 23.55
N ASP A 667 -30.74 -5.88 24.04
CA ASP A 667 -31.04 -5.27 25.34
C ASP A 667 -32.29 -4.37 25.33
N SER A 668 -33.03 -4.31 24.22
CA SER A 668 -34.23 -3.46 24.05
C SER A 668 -35.19 -4.07 23.01
N PRO A 669 -35.81 -5.23 23.30
CA PRO A 669 -36.64 -5.97 22.34
C PRO A 669 -37.78 -5.11 21.76
N ASP A 670 -38.40 -4.25 22.57
CA ASP A 670 -39.54 -3.40 22.18
C ASP A 670 -39.21 -2.39 21.05
N ARG A 671 -37.92 -2.21 20.70
CA ARG A 671 -37.49 -1.35 19.59
C ARG A 671 -37.58 -1.99 18.21
N LEU A 672 -37.73 -3.31 18.11
CA LEU A 672 -37.82 -4.02 16.83
C LEU A 672 -38.97 -5.01 16.81
N GLU A 673 -39.79 -4.88 15.77
CA GLU A 673 -40.87 -5.77 15.42
C GLU A 673 -40.31 -6.89 14.53
N PHE A 674 -40.46 -8.14 14.98
CA PHE A 674 -40.24 -9.32 14.15
C PHE A 674 -41.56 -9.71 13.50
N ILE A 675 -41.54 -9.98 12.19
CA ILE A 675 -42.74 -10.34 11.43
C ILE A 675 -42.92 -11.86 11.53
N ASP A 676 -44.08 -12.29 12.00
CA ASP A 676 -44.36 -13.71 12.21
C ASP A 676 -44.29 -14.53 10.91
N GLY A 677 -43.85 -15.77 11.05
CA GLY A 677 -43.54 -16.65 9.93
C GLY A 677 -42.35 -16.23 9.06
N CYS A 678 -41.74 -15.06 9.29
CA CYS A 678 -40.70 -14.51 8.43
C CYS A 678 -39.34 -14.45 9.12
N LEU A 679 -38.28 -14.79 8.37
CA LEU A 679 -36.89 -14.59 8.77
C LEU A 679 -36.17 -13.77 7.70
N ILE A 680 -35.92 -12.49 8.00
CA ILE A 680 -35.24 -11.56 7.10
C ILE A 680 -33.74 -11.62 7.40
N VAL A 681 -32.94 -12.01 6.40
CA VAL A 681 -31.51 -12.28 6.53
C VAL A 681 -30.72 -11.41 5.57
N LYS A 682 -29.82 -10.58 6.11
CA LYS A 682 -28.94 -9.71 5.33
C LYS A 682 -27.55 -10.31 5.18
N ILE A 683 -27.06 -10.33 3.95
CA ILE A 683 -25.71 -10.78 3.58
C ILE A 683 -24.93 -9.54 3.08
N PRO A 684 -24.12 -8.89 3.95
CA PRO A 684 -23.52 -7.59 3.66
C PRO A 684 -22.17 -7.69 2.92
N GLU A 685 -21.82 -8.83 2.31
CA GLU A 685 -20.51 -9.09 1.74
C GLU A 685 -20.55 -10.12 0.58
N PRO A 686 -19.50 -10.21 -0.27
CA PRO A 686 -19.38 -11.24 -1.30
C PRO A 686 -19.49 -12.68 -0.78
N LEU A 687 -20.12 -13.55 -1.57
CA LEU A 687 -20.18 -14.99 -1.28
C LEU A 687 -19.06 -15.73 -2.00
N THR A 688 -18.20 -16.37 -1.23
CA THR A 688 -17.01 -17.09 -1.72
C THR A 688 -16.86 -18.44 -1.03
N PHE A 689 -16.10 -19.36 -1.62
CA PHE A 689 -15.79 -20.66 -1.01
C PHE A 689 -15.26 -20.55 0.44
N ALA A 690 -14.63 -19.42 0.78
CA ALA A 690 -14.02 -19.17 2.09
C ALA A 690 -15.04 -18.83 3.19
N ASN A 691 -16.21 -18.27 2.88
CA ASN A 691 -17.21 -17.84 3.88
C ASN A 691 -18.57 -18.56 3.77
N THR A 692 -18.92 -19.15 2.62
CA THR A 692 -20.18 -19.90 2.48
C THR A 692 -20.24 -21.19 3.30
N GLY A 693 -19.09 -21.81 3.61
CA GLY A 693 -19.03 -22.94 4.52
C GLY A 693 -19.59 -22.62 5.92
N GLU A 694 -19.31 -21.43 6.46
CA GLU A 694 -19.87 -21.00 7.76
C GLU A 694 -21.31 -20.48 7.61
N LEU A 695 -21.70 -19.90 6.46
CA LEU A 695 -23.07 -19.43 6.17
C LEU A 695 -24.14 -20.49 6.46
N LYS A 696 -23.97 -21.72 5.98
CA LYS A 696 -24.91 -22.84 6.23
C LYS A 696 -25.08 -23.14 7.73
N SER A 697 -24.02 -22.97 8.54
CA SER A 697 -24.02 -23.13 10.00
C SER A 697 -24.62 -21.93 10.76
N ARG A 698 -24.52 -20.73 10.17
CA ARG A 698 -25.04 -19.47 10.71
C ARG A 698 -26.54 -19.42 10.53
N LEU A 699 -27.04 -19.60 9.30
CA LEU A 699 -28.47 -19.66 8.99
C LEU A 699 -29.20 -20.67 9.88
N ARG A 700 -28.63 -21.87 10.07
CA ARG A 700 -29.21 -22.90 10.95
C ARG A 700 -29.27 -22.51 12.43
N ARG A 701 -28.40 -21.60 12.90
CA ARG A 701 -28.50 -20.98 14.24
C ARG A 701 -29.59 -19.90 14.26
N LEU A 702 -29.65 -19.03 13.25
CA LEU A 702 -30.69 -18.02 13.11
C LEU A 702 -32.09 -18.65 13.09
N GLU A 703 -32.29 -19.71 12.29
CA GLU A 703 -33.53 -20.51 12.21
C GLU A 703 -33.98 -21.05 13.58
N ARG A 704 -33.04 -21.50 14.42
CA ARG A 704 -33.33 -22.21 15.67
C ARG A 704 -33.43 -21.30 16.89
N TYR A 705 -32.67 -20.21 16.90
CA TYR A 705 -32.41 -19.41 18.10
C TYR A 705 -32.67 -17.92 17.92
N GLY A 706 -32.82 -17.42 16.69
CA GLY A 706 -33.00 -15.98 16.43
C GLY A 706 -31.74 -15.12 16.66
N THR A 707 -30.56 -15.74 16.85
CA THR A 707 -29.28 -15.04 17.01
C THR A 707 -28.09 -15.94 16.63
N ASN A 708 -27.00 -15.35 16.16
CA ASN A 708 -25.74 -16.07 15.89
C ASN A 708 -25.01 -16.51 17.18
N GLU A 709 -25.27 -15.83 18.30
CA GLU A 709 -24.54 -15.96 19.57
C GLU A 709 -25.02 -17.13 20.44
N ALA A 710 -26.20 -17.68 20.15
CA ALA A 710 -26.77 -18.79 20.89
C ALA A 710 -25.84 -20.02 20.86
N HIS A 711 -25.54 -20.55 22.05
CA HIS A 711 -24.66 -21.70 22.19
C HIS A 711 -25.29 -22.97 21.55
N PRO A 712 -24.55 -23.75 20.71
CA PRO A 712 -25.13 -24.85 19.94
C PRO A 712 -25.78 -25.99 20.75
N ALA A 713 -25.50 -26.08 22.06
CA ALA A 713 -26.12 -27.05 22.95
C ALA A 713 -27.50 -26.61 23.50
N LEU A 714 -27.96 -25.40 23.20
CA LEU A 714 -29.29 -24.94 23.59
C LEU A 714 -30.38 -25.73 22.83
N PRO A 715 -31.50 -26.07 23.49
CA PRO A 715 -32.70 -26.52 22.79
C PRO A 715 -33.22 -25.43 21.88
N ARG A 716 -33.96 -25.80 20.83
CA ARG A 716 -34.53 -24.87 19.86
C ARG A 716 -35.49 -23.88 20.56
N LEU A 717 -35.37 -22.59 20.21
CA LEU A 717 -36.15 -21.50 20.82
C LEU A 717 -37.21 -20.91 19.88
N ARG A 718 -36.91 -20.75 18.58
CA ARG A 718 -37.92 -20.41 17.54
C ARG A 718 -38.68 -21.65 17.11
N GLN A 719 -40.00 -21.56 16.88
CA GLN A 719 -40.81 -22.69 16.40
C GLN A 719 -40.50 -23.01 14.92
N GLU A 720 -41.18 -23.99 14.33
CA GLU A 720 -41.06 -24.27 12.88
C GLU A 720 -41.89 -23.31 12.03
N ASP A 721 -43.11 -23.01 12.48
CA ASP A 721 -43.97 -22.00 11.86
C ASP A 721 -43.36 -20.60 11.80
N SER A 722 -42.41 -20.27 12.67
CA SER A 722 -41.72 -18.97 12.69
C SER A 722 -40.85 -18.69 11.46
N ASN A 723 -40.60 -19.68 10.59
CA ASN A 723 -39.65 -19.56 9.46
C ASN A 723 -40.27 -20.04 8.12
N LYS A 724 -41.59 -19.89 7.92
CA LYS A 724 -42.31 -20.23 6.67
C LYS A 724 -41.79 -19.46 5.45
N ASN A 725 -41.34 -18.22 5.67
CA ASN A 725 -40.78 -17.34 4.66
C ASN A 725 -39.35 -16.94 5.06
N ILE A 726 -38.43 -16.93 4.09
CA ILE A 726 -37.07 -16.41 4.26
C ILE A 726 -36.81 -15.35 3.19
N ILE A 727 -36.35 -14.18 3.62
CA ILE A 727 -36.08 -13.03 2.75
C ILE A 727 -34.59 -12.72 2.83
N PHE A 728 -33.86 -12.96 1.73
CA PHE A 728 -32.45 -12.63 1.63
C PHE A 728 -32.25 -11.20 1.11
N ASP A 729 -31.71 -10.30 1.94
CA ASP A 729 -31.17 -9.00 1.51
C ASP A 729 -29.72 -9.20 1.04
N VAL A 730 -29.54 -9.29 -0.28
CA VAL A 730 -28.27 -9.58 -0.94
C VAL A 730 -27.56 -8.33 -1.46
N HIS A 731 -27.96 -7.13 -1.03
CA HIS A 731 -27.36 -5.86 -1.44
C HIS A 731 -25.83 -5.80 -1.26
N GLY A 732 -25.28 -6.51 -0.26
CA GLY A 732 -23.84 -6.58 -0.02
C GLY A 732 -23.09 -7.67 -0.79
N VAL A 733 -23.79 -8.56 -1.49
CA VAL A 733 -23.21 -9.65 -2.28
C VAL A 733 -22.70 -9.13 -3.62
N THR A 734 -21.68 -8.26 -3.59
CA THR A 734 -21.20 -7.56 -4.79
C THR A 734 -20.51 -8.47 -5.81
N SER A 735 -20.20 -9.71 -5.43
CA SER A 735 -19.72 -10.77 -6.32
C SER A 735 -19.99 -12.15 -5.70
N MET A 736 -20.06 -13.18 -6.54
CA MET A 736 -20.16 -14.58 -6.13
C MET A 736 -19.14 -15.43 -6.89
N ASP A 737 -18.48 -16.38 -6.22
CA ASP A 737 -17.72 -17.45 -6.90
C ASP A 737 -18.57 -18.73 -7.09
N GLY A 738 -18.10 -19.66 -7.93
CA GLY A 738 -18.88 -20.85 -8.29
C GLY A 738 -19.22 -21.75 -7.09
N SER A 739 -18.27 -21.95 -6.18
CA SER A 739 -18.47 -22.76 -4.96
C SER A 739 -19.39 -22.07 -3.96
N GLY A 740 -19.29 -20.74 -3.83
CA GLY A 740 -20.22 -19.94 -3.04
C GLY A 740 -21.64 -19.95 -3.59
N THR A 741 -21.76 -19.94 -4.93
CA THR A 741 -23.04 -20.08 -5.64
C THR A 741 -23.65 -21.46 -5.41
N GLN A 742 -22.87 -22.54 -5.53
CA GLN A 742 -23.33 -23.90 -5.23
C GLN A 742 -23.81 -24.05 -3.78
N VAL A 743 -23.06 -23.53 -2.80
CA VAL A 743 -23.49 -23.64 -1.39
C VAL A 743 -24.76 -22.82 -1.12
N LEU A 744 -24.96 -21.68 -1.80
CA LEU A 744 -26.23 -20.94 -1.73
C LEU A 744 -27.37 -21.72 -2.41
N GLU A 745 -27.12 -22.38 -3.54
CA GLU A 745 -28.09 -23.24 -4.23
C GLU A 745 -28.54 -24.40 -3.34
N GLU A 746 -27.61 -25.13 -2.69
CA GLU A 746 -27.92 -26.18 -1.71
C GLU A 746 -28.77 -25.66 -0.54
N ILE A 747 -28.52 -24.42 -0.10
CA ILE A 747 -29.26 -23.76 0.98
C ILE A 747 -30.70 -23.45 0.52
N VAL A 748 -30.86 -22.85 -0.66
CA VAL A 748 -32.18 -22.49 -1.24
C VAL A 748 -32.99 -23.76 -1.53
N ARG A 749 -32.38 -24.77 -2.18
CA ARG A 749 -32.99 -26.09 -2.41
C ARG A 749 -33.46 -26.71 -1.10
N GLY A 750 -32.58 -26.74 -0.09
CA GLY A 750 -32.91 -27.25 1.25
C GLY A 750 -33.92 -26.42 2.05
N TYR A 751 -34.34 -25.24 1.58
CA TYR A 751 -35.54 -24.54 2.07
C TYR A 751 -36.80 -24.96 1.30
N ARG A 752 -36.72 -25.00 -0.04
CA ARG A 752 -37.85 -25.39 -0.90
C ARG A 752 -38.30 -26.84 -0.65
N GLU A 753 -37.36 -27.76 -0.41
CA GLU A 753 -37.63 -29.15 0.02
C GLU A 753 -38.35 -29.24 1.38
N ARG A 754 -38.27 -28.21 2.22
CA ARG A 754 -39.00 -28.08 3.49
C ARG A 754 -40.31 -27.29 3.37
N GLY A 755 -40.72 -26.93 2.14
CA GLY A 755 -41.90 -26.07 1.90
C GLY A 755 -41.70 -24.60 2.27
N VAL A 756 -40.47 -24.17 2.61
CA VAL A 756 -40.17 -22.77 2.97
C VAL A 756 -40.06 -21.94 1.69
N ARG A 757 -40.73 -20.78 1.67
CA ARG A 757 -40.68 -19.81 0.56
C ARG A 757 -39.46 -18.91 0.71
N VAL A 758 -38.78 -18.61 -0.40
CA VAL A 758 -37.46 -17.93 -0.39
C VAL A 758 -37.45 -16.78 -1.38
N PHE A 759 -37.37 -15.56 -0.87
CA PHE A 759 -37.39 -14.32 -1.67
C PHE A 759 -36.01 -13.65 -1.62
N PHE A 760 -35.61 -13.06 -2.74
CA PHE A 760 -34.37 -12.29 -2.85
C PHE A 760 -34.68 -10.80 -3.04
N SER A 761 -34.09 -9.96 -2.21
CA SER A 761 -34.25 -8.50 -2.25
C SER A 761 -32.92 -7.81 -2.52
N ARG A 762 -32.98 -6.69 -3.26
CA ARG A 762 -31.83 -5.81 -3.56
C ARG A 762 -30.63 -6.52 -4.23
N VAL A 763 -30.88 -7.38 -5.23
CA VAL A 763 -29.79 -7.98 -6.03
C VAL A 763 -28.90 -6.88 -6.65
N PRO A 764 -27.58 -6.89 -6.43
CA PRO A 764 -26.68 -5.87 -6.98
C PRO A 764 -26.76 -5.78 -8.51
N GLY A 765 -27.08 -4.58 -8.99
CA GLY A 765 -27.45 -4.30 -10.38
C GLY A 765 -28.89 -3.80 -10.52
N GLY A 766 -29.81 -4.25 -9.66
CA GLY A 766 -31.24 -3.96 -9.76
C GLY A 766 -31.97 -4.86 -10.78
N ARG A 767 -33.31 -4.82 -10.76
CA ARG A 767 -34.18 -5.77 -11.47
C ARG A 767 -33.97 -5.82 -12.99
N ASP A 768 -33.66 -4.67 -13.59
CA ASP A 768 -33.45 -4.57 -15.05
C ASP A 768 -32.02 -4.95 -15.48
N SER A 769 -31.07 -5.05 -14.55
CA SER A 769 -29.66 -5.34 -14.84
C SER A 769 -29.36 -6.83 -14.79
N LYS A 770 -29.95 -7.56 -15.75
CA LYS A 770 -29.56 -8.95 -16.06
C LYS A 770 -28.08 -9.08 -16.46
N ASP A 771 -27.40 -7.95 -16.67
CA ASP A 771 -25.97 -7.89 -16.95
C ASP A 771 -25.06 -8.11 -15.71
N SER A 772 -25.60 -8.04 -14.49
CA SER A 772 -24.85 -8.30 -13.26
C SER A 772 -24.27 -9.73 -13.20
N GLU A 773 -23.01 -9.87 -12.79
CA GLU A 773 -22.41 -11.21 -12.61
C GLU A 773 -23.12 -12.01 -11.50
N VAL A 774 -23.65 -11.33 -10.48
CA VAL A 774 -24.41 -11.94 -9.38
C VAL A 774 -25.70 -12.57 -9.90
N TRP A 775 -26.44 -11.83 -10.74
CA TRP A 775 -27.64 -12.34 -11.42
C TRP A 775 -27.29 -13.54 -12.31
N LYS A 776 -26.29 -13.38 -13.19
CA LYS A 776 -25.83 -14.42 -14.12
C LYS A 776 -25.37 -15.70 -13.42
N MET A 777 -24.83 -15.62 -12.19
CA MET A 777 -24.52 -16.80 -11.39
C MET A 777 -25.78 -17.47 -10.83
N MET A 778 -26.70 -16.71 -10.21
CA MET A 778 -27.96 -17.25 -9.67
C MET A 778 -28.88 -17.86 -10.74
N GLU A 779 -28.90 -17.26 -11.94
CA GLU A 779 -29.63 -17.73 -13.11
C GLU A 779 -29.02 -19.07 -13.62
N ARG A 780 -27.70 -19.11 -13.84
CA ARG A 780 -27.00 -20.31 -14.34
C ARG A 780 -26.93 -21.46 -13.34
N SER A 781 -27.04 -21.19 -12.05
CA SER A 781 -27.10 -22.23 -11.02
C SER A 781 -28.53 -22.70 -10.72
N GLY A 782 -29.54 -22.21 -11.45
CA GLY A 782 -30.94 -22.59 -11.23
C GLY A 782 -31.56 -22.05 -9.94
N ILE A 783 -30.90 -21.16 -9.18
CA ILE A 783 -31.48 -20.53 -7.99
C ILE A 783 -32.74 -19.74 -8.37
N VAL A 784 -32.72 -19.05 -9.52
CA VAL A 784 -33.89 -18.31 -10.03
C VAL A 784 -35.07 -19.23 -10.29
N GLU A 785 -34.85 -20.43 -10.84
CA GLU A 785 -35.90 -21.41 -11.09
C GLU A 785 -36.43 -22.04 -9.79
N LEU A 786 -35.52 -22.46 -8.89
CA LEU A 786 -35.86 -23.09 -7.61
C LEU A 786 -36.79 -22.24 -6.73
N VAL A 787 -36.65 -20.92 -6.71
CA VAL A 787 -37.52 -20.05 -5.92
C VAL A 787 -38.90 -19.82 -6.55
N GLY A 788 -39.08 -20.03 -7.86
CA GLY A 788 -40.32 -19.68 -8.58
C GLY A 788 -40.17 -18.56 -9.61
N GLY A 789 -38.95 -18.34 -10.12
CA GLY A 789 -38.68 -17.38 -11.21
C GLY A 789 -38.47 -15.93 -10.76
N GLU A 790 -38.40 -15.02 -11.73
CA GLU A 790 -38.08 -13.59 -11.54
C GLU A 790 -39.10 -12.81 -10.69
N GLY A 791 -40.25 -13.41 -10.38
CA GLY A 791 -41.25 -12.86 -9.46
C GLY A 791 -40.73 -12.77 -8.02
N HIS A 792 -39.94 -13.76 -7.58
CA HIS A 792 -39.37 -13.82 -6.22
C HIS A 792 -38.13 -12.90 -6.02
N PHE A 793 -37.78 -12.07 -7.02
CA PHE A 793 -36.68 -11.12 -6.99
C PHE A 793 -37.19 -9.68 -7.01
N VAL A 794 -36.99 -8.96 -5.91
CA VAL A 794 -37.66 -7.67 -5.63
C VAL A 794 -36.68 -6.52 -5.32
N SER A 795 -37.22 -5.30 -5.47
CA SER A 795 -36.54 -4.02 -5.21
C SER A 795 -36.14 -3.82 -3.75
N ASP A 796 -37.02 -4.17 -2.80
CA ASP A 796 -36.77 -3.95 -1.37
C ASP A 796 -37.31 -5.11 -0.50
N VAL A 797 -36.81 -5.20 0.73
CA VAL A 797 -37.33 -6.11 1.78
C VAL A 797 -38.82 -5.86 2.03
N GLY A 798 -39.26 -4.60 2.02
CA GLY A 798 -40.67 -4.24 2.16
C GLY A 798 -41.57 -4.72 1.01
N ASP A 799 -41.01 -5.01 -0.17
CA ASP A 799 -41.76 -5.62 -1.27
C ASP A 799 -41.80 -7.15 -1.16
N ALA A 800 -40.72 -7.78 -0.66
CA ALA A 800 -40.69 -9.21 -0.38
C ALA A 800 -41.75 -9.60 0.66
N LEU A 801 -41.95 -8.77 1.68
CA LEU A 801 -42.96 -9.01 2.72
C LEU A 801 -44.39 -9.00 2.17
N LYS A 802 -44.73 -8.07 1.27
CA LYS A 802 -46.03 -8.06 0.59
C LYS A 802 -46.25 -9.34 -0.23
N MET A 803 -45.20 -9.85 -0.88
CA MET A 803 -45.28 -11.14 -1.59
C MET A 803 -45.54 -12.30 -0.62
N THR A 804 -44.91 -12.29 0.58
CA THR A 804 -45.17 -13.31 1.61
C THR A 804 -46.58 -13.25 2.20
N GLU A 805 -47.19 -12.07 2.22
CA GLU A 805 -48.59 -11.86 2.61
C GLU A 805 -49.53 -12.38 1.51
N VAL A 806 -49.36 -11.92 0.26
CA VAL A 806 -50.21 -12.30 -0.89
C VAL A 806 -50.18 -13.80 -1.16
N GLU A 807 -49.00 -14.42 -1.25
CA GLU A 807 -48.91 -15.88 -1.41
C GLU A 807 -49.37 -16.63 -0.15
N GLY A 808 -49.55 -15.96 0.99
CA GLY A 808 -50.04 -16.54 2.24
C GLY A 808 -51.57 -16.65 2.34
N GLU A 809 -52.30 -16.07 1.38
CA GLU A 809 -53.77 -16.12 1.28
C GLU A 809 -54.28 -17.10 0.20
N GLU A 810 -53.37 -17.75 -0.54
CA GLU A 810 -53.62 -18.84 -1.51
C GLU A 810 -53.34 -20.25 -0.93
#